data_AF-A0A641S0Y6-F1
#
_entry.id   AF-A0A641S0Y6-F1
#
_cell.length_a   1.000
_cell.length_b   1.000
_cell.length_c   1.000
_cell.angle_alpha   90.00
_cell.angle_beta   90.00
_cell.angle_gamma   90.00
#
_symmetry.space_group_name_H-M   'P 1'
#
loop_
_entity.id
_entity.type
_entity.pdbx_description
1 polymer ?
#
loop_
_entity_poly.entity_id
_entity_poly.type
_entity_poly.pdbx_seq_one_letter_code
_entity_poly.pdbx_strand_id
1 'polypeptide(L)'
;MRYLNKIIFLNSAHIPYAEVKLDGNVHFIGTQGVGKSTLLRAILFFYNADKLRLGIPKEKKSFDAFYFPYANSYIIYEVMRENGAYCVVAAKSQGRVFFRFIDAPFQQDWFIDEHNVVHSEWGRIREHIGSKIQITAQVTSYEMYRDIIFGNNRKHEMIPYRKFAIVESAKYQNIPRTIQNVFLNSKLDADFIKDTIIRSMSDEDISVDLDFYRSQIKEFEQEYRDVMLWFTKNKNGEVPVRKMAEKVMNAYRDLIYTQKQIGEGRAELNFAEKQALHEIPLVKEEQAKAETERERLLRLMGELQQKYTNERDGLIRDIGIINDLLKKIREKRLHYEQMQIEEIIKRVSCEELLIQELEQVRNMKSELTRAYEDVLSKYRLLFEKLEADFRTFENSQQARINARNAEIAGKQEELMQQLRVEEEKVRVTQEEKVQTVDNRIRQLRDEQAQCNLKLQKVKYEHPHQKEMSDCEDGINELRKKDKELEHGICQQQGEIKQLRQECEWKVKELKWEFQAKMETVRKERSAIEEQLQTLEVLIEKRKGSLCEWLEKNKPDWQETIGKVADEELVLYNNELQPQLVNKEATLFGVSLNLTAIERSVRTPEEMKQERDRQQAARQLCTDRLTRLTEEEGEAVSSLEKKYSKQIHSILEEQHLMEAERMQIPAKLKNLQADYASWKTKEEEWKRGCTEELQAQLNDIGHRLYVAEGEKEKHLAEREKLLKACRKVYNDSRTELRKELEEFVASVQQEIERMKQQTEERKKELKQVQENELNGKGADTVTIRKYDDRLAEINKELDYIGKSRPQVLYYERDKEELFDKEPATRSRKKEQDAKLVALDERF
;
A
#
# COMPACT_ATOMS: atom_id res chain seq x y z
N MET A 1 71.55 13.65 -62.11
CA MET A 1 70.47 13.41 -61.11
C MET A 1 70.42 14.61 -60.18
N ARG A 2 69.23 15.20 -59.93
CA ARG A 2 69.08 16.39 -59.08
C ARG A 2 68.86 15.96 -57.62
N TYR A 3 69.60 16.52 -56.67
CA TYR A 3 69.48 16.14 -55.24
C TYR A 3 69.90 17.27 -54.30
N LEU A 4 69.41 17.22 -53.06
CA LEU A 4 69.81 18.13 -52.00
C LEU A 4 71.25 17.80 -51.57
N ASN A 5 72.20 18.70 -51.81
CA ASN A 5 73.63 18.49 -51.62
C ASN A 5 74.12 18.91 -50.25
N LYS A 6 73.69 20.09 -49.77
CA LYS A 6 74.06 20.59 -48.46
C LYS A 6 72.92 21.39 -47.83
N ILE A 7 72.94 21.44 -46.51
CA ILE A 7 72.12 22.35 -45.72
C ILE A 7 73.02 23.19 -44.82
N ILE A 8 72.80 24.50 -44.84
CA ILE A 8 73.58 25.48 -44.09
C ILE A 8 72.65 26.20 -43.12
N PHE A 9 73.07 26.30 -41.86
CA PHE A 9 72.39 27.04 -40.81
C PHE A 9 73.18 28.29 -40.48
N LEU A 10 72.54 29.45 -40.54
CA LEU A 10 73.08 30.74 -40.11
C LEU A 10 72.18 31.29 -38.99
N ASN A 11 72.72 31.45 -37.78
CA ASN A 11 71.99 31.90 -36.60
C ASN A 11 70.61 31.22 -36.43
N SER A 12 70.50 29.93 -36.75
CA SER A 12 69.25 29.16 -36.81
C SER A 12 69.27 28.02 -35.81
N ALA A 13 68.15 27.75 -35.14
CA ALA A 13 68.01 26.64 -34.18
C ALA A 13 69.12 26.58 -33.10
N HIS A 14 69.55 27.76 -32.61
CA HIS A 14 70.67 27.95 -31.67
C HIS A 14 72.06 27.57 -32.20
N ILE A 15 72.20 27.42 -33.52
CA ILE A 15 73.47 27.17 -34.21
C ILE A 15 73.91 28.48 -34.90
N PRO A 16 75.07 29.06 -34.52
CA PRO A 16 75.58 30.27 -35.17
C PRO A 16 75.95 30.04 -36.64
N TYR A 17 76.69 28.96 -36.92
CA TYR A 17 77.07 28.53 -38.25
C TYR A 17 77.21 27.01 -38.28
N ALA A 18 76.58 26.34 -39.25
CA ALA A 18 76.89 24.94 -39.56
C ALA A 18 76.60 24.63 -41.02
N GLU A 19 77.53 23.94 -41.68
CA GLU A 19 77.33 23.33 -42.98
C GLU A 19 77.27 21.81 -42.83
N VAL A 20 76.19 21.20 -43.31
CA VAL A 20 76.03 19.75 -43.31
C VAL A 20 75.88 19.26 -44.74
N LYS A 21 76.83 18.41 -45.17
CA LYS A 21 76.77 17.76 -46.47
C LYS A 21 75.80 16.57 -46.42
N LEU A 22 74.99 16.46 -47.47
CA LEU A 22 73.92 15.48 -47.67
C LEU A 22 74.14 14.69 -48.97
N ASP A 23 75.36 14.72 -49.53
CA ASP A 23 75.74 13.97 -50.71
C ASP A 23 75.90 12.48 -50.38
N GLY A 24 74.97 11.67 -50.87
CA GLY A 24 74.99 10.22 -50.74
C GLY A 24 74.38 9.69 -49.43
N ASN A 25 74.89 8.54 -48.96
CA ASN A 25 74.35 7.82 -47.80
C ASN A 25 74.91 8.40 -46.49
N VAL A 26 74.27 9.45 -45.97
CA VAL A 26 74.69 10.12 -44.73
C VAL A 26 74.03 9.51 -43.50
N HIS A 27 74.83 9.16 -42.48
CA HIS A 27 74.35 8.63 -41.21
C HIS A 27 74.64 9.59 -40.04
N PHE A 28 73.59 10.03 -39.32
CA PHE A 28 73.72 11.00 -38.21
C PHE A 28 73.97 10.32 -36.86
N ILE A 29 75.22 10.31 -36.39
CA ILE A 29 75.65 9.78 -35.08
C ILE A 29 75.76 10.91 -34.04
N GLY A 30 75.56 10.61 -32.75
CA GLY A 30 75.50 11.62 -31.67
C GLY A 30 74.60 11.20 -30.50
N THR A 31 74.82 11.78 -29.31
CA THR A 31 74.06 11.54 -28.08
C THR A 31 72.65 12.16 -28.13
N GLN A 32 71.73 11.77 -27.23
CA GLN A 32 70.40 12.39 -27.19
C GLN A 32 70.49 13.89 -26.88
N GLY A 33 69.69 14.70 -27.57
CA GLY A 33 69.58 16.15 -27.32
C GLY A 33 70.52 17.05 -28.14
N VAL A 34 71.49 16.49 -28.87
CA VAL A 34 72.50 17.28 -29.62
C VAL A 34 72.03 17.89 -30.95
N GLY A 35 70.75 17.73 -31.32
CA GLY A 35 70.18 18.37 -32.52
C GLY A 35 69.97 17.47 -33.75
N LYS A 36 70.09 16.14 -33.65
CA LYS A 36 69.79 15.24 -34.79
C LYS A 36 68.37 15.40 -35.35
N SER A 37 67.37 15.42 -34.47
CA SER A 37 65.98 15.61 -34.86
C SER A 37 65.72 17.02 -35.42
N THR A 38 66.56 18.00 -35.04
CA THR A 38 66.53 19.35 -35.61
C THR A 38 66.95 19.30 -37.08
N LEU A 39 68.07 18.65 -37.39
CA LEU A 39 68.53 18.49 -38.76
C LEU A 39 67.53 17.71 -39.64
N LEU A 40 67.01 16.58 -39.16
CA LEU A 40 66.04 15.77 -39.90
C LEU A 40 64.75 16.54 -40.22
N ARG A 41 64.26 17.36 -39.28
CA ARG A 41 63.07 18.20 -39.51
C ARG A 41 63.35 19.34 -40.50
N ALA A 42 64.56 19.90 -40.50
CA ALA A 42 64.95 20.90 -41.49
C ALA A 42 65.03 20.31 -42.91
N ILE A 43 65.51 19.07 -43.05
CA ILE A 43 65.50 18.33 -44.33
C ILE A 43 64.06 18.01 -44.75
N LEU A 44 63.22 17.56 -43.83
CA LEU A 44 61.81 17.27 -44.13
C LEU A 44 61.05 18.54 -44.55
N PHE A 45 61.35 19.69 -43.93
CA PHE A 45 60.75 20.97 -44.29
C PHE A 45 61.09 21.39 -45.72
N PHE A 46 62.28 21.06 -46.23
CA PHE A 46 62.65 21.31 -47.62
C PHE A 46 61.76 20.56 -48.62
N TYR A 47 61.35 19.32 -48.33
CA TYR A 47 60.49 18.54 -49.24
C TYR A 47 59.00 18.78 -49.03
N ASN A 48 58.54 19.02 -47.80
CA ASN A 48 57.11 19.14 -47.50
C ASN A 48 56.60 20.60 -47.50
N ALA A 49 57.47 21.55 -47.15
CA ALA A 49 57.13 22.95 -46.90
C ALA A 49 55.88 23.15 -46.02
N ASP A 50 55.58 22.22 -45.12
CA ASP A 50 54.46 22.29 -44.19
C ASP A 50 55.00 22.26 -42.77
N LYS A 51 54.59 23.22 -41.93
CA LYS A 51 55.04 23.36 -40.54
C LYS A 51 54.27 22.48 -39.56
N LEU A 52 53.00 22.18 -39.86
CA LEU A 52 52.12 21.42 -38.97
C LEU A 52 52.42 19.92 -39.01
N ARG A 53 52.95 19.47 -40.14
CA ARG A 53 53.16 18.06 -40.46
C ARG A 53 54.61 17.59 -40.25
N LEU A 54 55.40 18.30 -39.43
CA LEU A 54 56.81 17.99 -39.13
C LEU A 54 57.01 17.10 -37.90
N GLY A 55 55.93 16.58 -37.29
CA GLY A 55 56.02 15.75 -36.09
C GLY A 55 56.61 16.49 -34.88
N ILE A 56 56.32 17.80 -34.76
CA ILE A 56 56.68 18.60 -33.59
C ILE A 56 55.54 18.49 -32.57
N PRO A 57 55.78 17.97 -31.35
CA PRO A 57 54.77 17.92 -30.29
C PRO A 57 54.22 19.32 -29.99
N LYS A 58 52.91 19.44 -29.70
CA LYS A 58 52.24 20.72 -29.42
C LYS A 58 52.86 21.51 -28.25
N GLU A 59 53.59 20.84 -27.37
CA GLU A 59 54.27 21.42 -26.20
C GLU A 59 55.58 22.15 -26.55
N LYS A 60 56.16 21.93 -27.74
CA LYS A 60 57.43 22.55 -28.15
C LYS A 60 57.20 23.83 -28.97
N LYS A 61 58.21 24.71 -28.99
CA LYS A 61 58.21 25.92 -29.83
C LYS A 61 57.88 25.57 -31.29
N SER A 62 57.09 26.42 -31.95
CA SER A 62 56.76 26.26 -33.37
C SER A 62 58.02 26.33 -34.25
N PHE A 63 57.95 25.75 -35.45
CA PHE A 63 59.09 25.73 -36.39
C PHE A 63 59.67 27.13 -36.63
N ASP A 64 58.81 28.13 -36.86
CA ASP A 64 59.23 29.52 -37.12
C ASP A 64 59.88 30.21 -35.91
N ALA A 65 59.51 29.81 -34.70
CA ALA A 65 60.07 30.38 -33.46
C ALA A 65 61.39 29.71 -33.09
N PHE A 66 61.58 28.44 -33.45
CA PHE A 66 62.77 27.67 -33.12
C PHE A 66 63.90 27.85 -34.14
N TYR A 67 63.61 27.72 -35.44
CA TYR A 67 64.63 27.82 -36.49
C TYR A 67 64.95 29.26 -36.88
N PHE A 68 64.00 30.17 -36.76
CA PHE A 68 64.18 31.58 -37.13
C PHE A 68 63.94 32.52 -35.94
N PRO A 69 64.79 32.44 -34.88
CA PRO A 69 64.66 33.28 -33.69
C PRO A 69 64.98 34.76 -33.98
N TYR A 70 65.90 35.04 -34.90
CA TYR A 70 66.38 36.39 -35.21
C TYR A 70 66.08 36.79 -36.66
N ALA A 71 66.15 38.10 -36.95
CA ALA A 71 65.95 38.61 -38.31
C ALA A 71 67.06 38.16 -39.29
N ASN A 72 68.26 37.90 -38.77
CA ASN A 72 69.41 37.37 -39.51
C ASN A 72 69.55 35.85 -39.38
N SER A 73 68.46 35.13 -39.04
CA SER A 73 68.43 33.67 -39.07
C SER A 73 68.10 33.19 -40.48
N TYR A 74 68.95 32.33 -41.06
CA TYR A 74 68.74 31.74 -42.38
C TYR A 74 68.98 30.23 -42.35
N ILE A 75 68.19 29.50 -43.15
CA ILE A 75 68.52 28.13 -43.56
C ILE A 75 68.70 28.15 -45.06
N ILE A 76 69.83 27.64 -45.53
CA ILE A 76 70.16 27.62 -46.96
C ILE A 76 70.29 26.17 -47.39
N TYR A 77 69.56 25.81 -48.44
CA TYR A 77 69.60 24.48 -49.05
C TYR A 77 70.33 24.59 -50.38
N GLU A 78 71.48 23.93 -50.51
CA GLU A 78 72.22 23.83 -51.77
C GLU A 78 71.76 22.56 -52.50
N VAL A 79 71.25 22.71 -53.72
CA VAL A 79 70.73 21.62 -54.53
C VAL A 79 71.58 21.47 -55.77
N MET A 80 72.08 20.25 -56.01
CA MET A 80 72.84 19.91 -57.20
C MET A 80 71.90 19.60 -58.35
N ARG A 81 72.17 20.18 -59.52
CA ARG A 81 71.52 19.89 -60.80
C ARG A 81 72.58 19.57 -61.86
N GLU A 82 72.13 19.22 -63.06
CA GLU A 82 73.01 18.82 -64.16
C GLU A 82 74.01 19.91 -64.58
N ASN A 83 73.61 21.19 -64.50
CA ASN A 83 74.40 22.35 -64.93
C ASN A 83 74.93 23.21 -63.76
N GLY A 84 75.28 22.60 -62.62
CA GLY A 84 75.81 23.29 -61.43
C GLY A 84 74.91 23.19 -60.19
N ALA A 85 75.16 23.98 -59.14
CA ALA A 85 74.31 24.03 -57.95
C ALA A 85 73.50 25.33 -57.89
N TYR A 86 72.35 25.28 -57.22
CA TYR A 86 71.57 26.47 -56.86
C TYR A 86 71.24 26.44 -55.36
N CYS A 87 70.93 27.61 -54.81
CA CYS A 87 70.61 27.74 -53.39
C CYS A 87 69.16 28.16 -53.17
N VAL A 88 68.52 27.55 -52.17
CA VAL A 88 67.23 27.97 -51.65
C VAL A 88 67.44 28.59 -50.28
N VAL A 89 67.21 29.89 -50.16
CA VAL A 89 67.29 30.61 -48.89
C VAL A 89 65.91 30.65 -48.25
N ALA A 90 65.78 30.04 -47.08
CA ALA A 90 64.63 30.18 -46.20
C ALA A 90 64.93 31.23 -45.13
N ALA A 91 64.03 32.20 -44.99
CA ALA A 91 64.15 33.29 -44.02
C ALA A 91 62.76 33.69 -43.51
N LYS A 92 62.70 34.41 -42.38
CA LYS A 92 61.44 34.84 -41.76
C LYS A 92 61.16 36.32 -42.02
N SER A 93 59.97 36.61 -42.54
CA SER A 93 59.45 37.98 -42.67
C SER A 93 57.99 38.01 -42.20
N GLN A 94 57.61 39.04 -41.44
CA GLN A 94 56.24 39.22 -40.92
C GLN A 94 55.66 37.95 -40.25
N GLY A 95 56.50 37.22 -39.49
CA GLY A 95 56.09 36.02 -38.77
C GLY A 95 55.93 34.75 -39.61
N ARG A 96 56.16 34.79 -40.93
CA ARG A 96 56.11 33.61 -41.82
C ARG A 96 57.45 33.38 -42.50
N VAL A 97 57.82 32.11 -42.67
CA VAL A 97 58.99 31.71 -43.47
C VAL A 97 58.66 31.83 -44.95
N PHE A 98 59.53 32.52 -45.68
CA PHE A 98 59.50 32.64 -47.13
C PHE A 98 60.76 32.03 -47.73
N PHE A 99 60.71 31.71 -49.03
CA PHE A 99 61.83 31.15 -49.79
C PHE A 99 62.29 32.10 -50.89
N ARG A 100 63.58 32.08 -51.19
CA ARG A 100 64.17 32.72 -52.38
C ARG A 100 65.16 31.75 -53.02
N PHE A 101 65.15 31.68 -54.35
CA PHE A 101 66.05 30.84 -55.12
C PHE A 101 67.16 31.70 -55.70
N ILE A 102 68.41 31.29 -55.50
CA ILE A 102 69.62 31.91 -56.04
C ILE A 102 70.24 30.92 -57.01
N ASP A 103 70.45 31.35 -58.25
CA ASP A 103 70.95 30.51 -59.33
C ASP A 103 72.49 30.34 -59.30
N ALA A 104 73.03 29.98 -58.15
CA ALA A 104 74.46 29.79 -57.91
C ALA A 104 74.73 28.89 -56.67
N PRO A 105 75.92 28.26 -56.57
CA PRO A 105 76.33 27.52 -55.38
C PRO A 105 76.46 28.44 -54.16
N PHE A 106 76.43 27.87 -52.96
CA PHE A 106 76.52 28.64 -51.72
C PHE A 106 77.93 29.25 -51.58
N GLN A 107 78.00 30.55 -51.27
CA GLN A 107 79.22 31.23 -50.87
C GLN A 107 79.00 31.91 -49.51
N GLN A 108 79.93 31.69 -48.58
CA GLN A 108 79.84 32.18 -47.21
C GLN A 108 79.86 33.72 -47.15
N ASP A 109 80.69 34.34 -48.00
CA ASP A 109 80.91 35.79 -48.10
C ASP A 109 79.65 36.58 -48.50
N TRP A 110 78.58 35.92 -48.96
CA TRP A 110 77.32 36.61 -49.28
C TRP A 110 76.49 36.93 -48.04
N PHE A 111 76.64 36.14 -46.98
CA PHE A 111 75.79 36.22 -45.80
C PHE A 111 76.54 36.68 -44.54
N ILE A 112 77.87 36.46 -44.51
CA ILE A 112 78.73 36.73 -43.37
C ILE A 112 79.76 37.78 -43.76
N ASP A 113 79.94 38.80 -42.93
CA ASP A 113 80.97 39.83 -43.13
C ASP A 113 82.37 39.39 -42.63
N GLU A 114 83.38 40.22 -42.89
CA GLU A 114 84.77 40.00 -42.43
C GLU A 114 84.91 39.90 -40.90
N HIS A 115 83.88 40.29 -40.13
CA HIS A 115 83.81 40.22 -38.67
C HIS A 115 83.00 39.02 -38.16
N ASN A 116 82.64 38.06 -39.02
CA ASN A 116 81.82 36.89 -38.72
C ASN A 116 80.38 37.22 -38.27
N VAL A 117 79.84 38.37 -38.65
CA VAL A 117 78.45 38.78 -38.36
C VAL A 117 77.55 38.50 -39.56
N VAL A 118 76.43 37.81 -39.32
CA VAL A 118 75.43 37.52 -40.35
C VAL A 118 74.60 38.76 -40.65
N HIS A 119 74.54 39.16 -41.93
CA HIS A 119 73.74 40.29 -42.38
C HIS A 119 72.25 40.11 -42.08
N SER A 120 71.59 41.10 -41.49
CA SER A 120 70.15 41.10 -41.18
C SER A 120 69.27 41.58 -42.34
N GLU A 121 69.83 42.40 -43.23
CA GLU A 121 69.10 43.02 -44.34
C GLU A 121 69.42 42.33 -45.66
N TRP A 122 68.37 41.93 -46.38
CA TRP A 122 68.53 41.33 -47.71
C TRP A 122 69.23 42.25 -48.72
N GLY A 123 69.12 43.58 -48.55
CA GLY A 123 69.76 44.56 -49.42
C GLY A 123 71.27 44.34 -49.53
N ARG A 124 71.94 44.16 -48.39
CA ARG A 124 73.39 43.89 -48.32
C ARG A 124 73.76 42.54 -48.91
N ILE A 125 72.97 41.50 -48.64
CA ILE A 125 73.17 40.16 -49.23
C ILE A 125 73.08 40.23 -50.76
N ARG A 126 72.12 40.99 -51.30
CA ARG A 126 71.95 41.18 -52.74
C ARG A 126 73.13 41.91 -53.38
N GLU A 127 73.72 42.89 -52.69
CA GLU A 127 74.92 43.60 -53.16
C GLU A 127 76.12 42.66 -53.25
N HIS A 128 76.34 41.80 -52.25
CA HIS A 128 77.46 40.84 -52.23
C HIS A 128 77.33 39.71 -53.25
N ILE A 129 76.11 39.25 -53.56
CA ILE A 129 75.87 38.26 -54.63
C ILE A 129 76.20 38.85 -56.02
N GLY A 130 75.96 40.15 -56.21
CA GLY A 130 76.18 40.85 -57.48
C GLY A 130 75.06 40.67 -58.51
N SER A 131 75.06 41.51 -59.54
CA SER A 131 73.98 41.59 -60.55
C SER A 131 74.00 40.48 -61.62
N LYS A 132 75.07 39.68 -61.69
CA LYS A 132 75.23 38.62 -62.69
C LYS A 132 74.46 37.34 -62.35
N ILE A 133 74.13 37.13 -61.08
CA ILE A 133 73.44 35.92 -60.60
C ILE A 133 71.94 36.17 -60.55
N GLN A 134 71.15 35.26 -61.10
CA GLN A 134 69.69 35.37 -61.08
C GLN A 134 69.13 34.99 -59.71
N ILE A 135 68.29 35.88 -59.15
CA ILE A 135 67.62 35.70 -57.86
C ILE A 135 66.11 35.85 -58.07
N THR A 136 65.32 34.93 -57.52
CA THR A 136 63.86 34.99 -57.64
C THR A 136 63.22 35.99 -56.67
N ALA A 137 61.96 36.36 -56.95
CA ALA A 137 61.09 37.03 -55.99
C ALA A 137 60.84 36.16 -54.74
N GLN A 138 60.29 36.76 -53.69
CA GLN A 138 59.92 36.06 -52.46
C GLN A 138 58.76 35.09 -52.72
N VAL A 139 59.02 33.80 -52.52
CA VAL A 139 58.01 32.74 -52.55
C VAL A 139 57.46 32.57 -51.14
N THR A 140 56.27 33.11 -50.89
CA THR A 140 55.60 33.08 -49.57
C THR A 140 54.58 31.95 -49.44
N SER A 141 54.05 31.43 -50.55
CA SER A 141 53.14 30.29 -50.58
C SER A 141 53.90 28.96 -50.58
N TYR A 142 53.57 28.07 -49.65
CA TYR A 142 54.15 26.73 -49.57
C TYR A 142 53.68 25.81 -50.69
N GLU A 143 52.49 26.05 -51.23
CA GLU A 143 52.02 25.37 -52.43
C GLU A 143 52.87 25.75 -53.64
N MET A 144 53.12 27.05 -53.84
CA MET A 144 53.99 27.56 -54.90
C MET A 144 55.41 27.02 -54.76
N TYR A 145 55.95 26.96 -53.55
CA TYR A 145 57.26 26.34 -53.31
C TYR A 145 57.28 24.86 -53.71
N ARG A 146 56.25 24.08 -53.34
CA ARG A 146 56.16 22.66 -53.72
C ARG A 146 55.98 22.47 -55.23
N ASP A 147 55.19 23.32 -55.88
CA ASP A 147 55.02 23.32 -57.33
C ASP A 147 56.38 23.54 -58.03
N ILE A 148 57.20 24.46 -57.50
CA ILE A 148 58.55 24.72 -58.01
C ILE A 148 59.48 23.51 -57.81
N ILE A 149 59.55 22.95 -56.60
CA ILE A 149 60.46 21.84 -56.27
C ILE A 149 60.09 20.51 -56.96
N PHE A 150 58.80 20.20 -57.10
CA PHE A 150 58.31 18.95 -57.72
C PHE A 150 57.85 19.13 -59.18
N GLY A 151 58.07 20.30 -59.78
CA GLY A 151 57.97 20.50 -61.22
C GLY A 151 56.54 20.58 -61.76
N ASN A 152 55.55 20.98 -60.96
CA ASN A 152 54.16 21.18 -61.39
C ASN A 152 53.98 22.52 -62.13
N ASN A 153 54.76 22.71 -63.21
CA ASN A 153 55.00 24.03 -63.81
C ASN A 153 54.27 24.22 -65.15
N ARG A 154 53.02 23.73 -65.25
CA ARG A 154 52.17 23.86 -66.46
C ARG A 154 51.70 25.30 -66.71
N LYS A 155 51.70 26.17 -65.68
CA LYS A 155 51.28 27.58 -65.77
C LYS A 155 52.38 28.47 -66.36
N HIS A 156 52.01 29.49 -67.14
CA HIS A 156 52.95 30.40 -67.80
C HIS A 156 53.82 31.21 -66.81
N GLU A 157 53.27 31.58 -65.65
CA GLU A 157 53.98 32.30 -64.59
C GLU A 157 55.10 31.48 -63.92
N MET A 158 55.07 30.16 -64.05
CA MET A 158 56.03 29.23 -63.44
C MET A 158 57.26 28.97 -64.33
N ILE A 159 57.30 29.52 -65.56
CA ILE A 159 58.40 29.29 -66.52
C ILE A 159 59.78 29.66 -65.95
N PRO A 160 60.00 30.83 -65.30
CA PRO A 160 61.30 31.19 -64.75
C PRO A 160 61.80 30.25 -63.63
N TYR A 161 60.88 29.50 -63.01
CA TYR A 161 61.17 28.63 -61.87
C TYR A 161 61.45 27.17 -62.26
N ARG A 162 61.21 26.78 -63.52
CA ARG A 162 61.38 25.40 -64.00
C ARG A 162 62.78 24.82 -63.75
N LYS A 163 63.81 25.68 -63.85
CA LYS A 163 65.21 25.29 -63.62
C LYS A 163 65.56 24.93 -62.17
N PHE A 164 64.66 25.19 -61.22
CA PHE A 164 64.83 24.87 -59.79
C PHE A 164 64.12 23.58 -59.37
N ALA A 165 63.41 22.88 -60.27
CA ALA A 165 62.73 21.61 -59.92
C ALA A 165 63.73 20.46 -59.68
N ILE A 166 63.46 19.59 -58.71
CA ILE A 166 64.21 18.36 -58.44
C ILE A 166 63.61 17.18 -59.21
N VAL A 167 62.28 17.10 -59.22
CA VAL A 167 61.48 16.09 -59.93
C VAL A 167 60.49 16.83 -60.83
N GLU A 168 60.11 16.24 -61.95
CA GLU A 168 59.13 16.81 -62.89
C GLU A 168 57.87 15.92 -62.90
N SER A 169 56.93 16.17 -61.98
CA SER A 169 55.67 15.41 -61.88
C SER A 169 54.45 16.33 -61.77
N ALA A 170 53.43 16.06 -62.59
CA ALA A 170 52.16 16.80 -62.58
C ALA A 170 51.24 16.41 -61.40
N LYS A 171 51.45 15.24 -60.78
CA LYS A 171 50.64 14.71 -59.67
C LYS A 171 51.49 14.48 -58.41
N TYR A 172 52.32 15.46 -58.01
CA TYR A 172 53.24 15.31 -56.88
C TYR A 172 52.58 15.23 -55.49
N GLN A 173 51.26 15.46 -55.33
CA GLN A 173 50.61 15.64 -54.02
C GLN A 173 50.84 14.49 -53.02
N ASN A 174 51.02 13.26 -53.52
CA ASN A 174 51.29 12.09 -52.69
C ASN A 174 52.78 11.95 -52.32
N ILE A 175 53.70 12.54 -53.09
CA ILE A 175 55.15 12.44 -52.87
C ILE A 175 55.57 13.09 -51.52
N PRO A 176 55.19 14.34 -51.19
CA PRO A 176 55.47 14.92 -49.87
C PRO A 176 54.89 14.10 -48.71
N ARG A 177 53.69 13.52 -48.88
CA ARG A 177 53.04 12.70 -47.84
C ARG A 177 53.81 11.41 -47.60
N THR A 178 54.29 10.77 -48.66
CA THR A 178 55.10 9.55 -48.56
C THR A 178 56.45 9.85 -47.91
N ILE A 179 57.17 10.89 -48.34
CA ILE A 179 58.42 11.32 -47.69
C ILE A 179 58.18 11.62 -46.21
N GLN A 180 57.11 12.34 -45.89
CA GLN A 180 56.74 12.63 -44.51
C GLN A 180 56.52 11.35 -43.68
N ASN A 181 55.76 10.39 -44.21
CA ASN A 181 55.50 9.13 -43.51
C ASN A 181 56.77 8.33 -43.29
N VAL A 182 57.71 8.32 -44.24
CA VAL A 182 59.02 7.66 -44.09
C VAL A 182 59.87 8.34 -43.01
N PHE A 183 59.92 9.67 -42.98
CA PHE A 183 60.70 10.41 -41.99
C PHE A 183 60.11 10.37 -40.57
N LEU A 184 58.78 10.20 -40.45
CA LEU A 184 58.09 10.20 -39.14
C LEU A 184 57.80 8.79 -38.59
N ASN A 185 57.65 7.77 -39.44
CA ASN A 185 57.33 6.39 -39.02
C ASN A 185 58.52 5.46 -39.24
N SER A 186 59.21 5.10 -38.16
CA SER A 186 60.39 4.22 -38.18
C SER A 186 60.08 2.72 -38.36
N LYS A 187 58.89 2.35 -38.86
CA LYS A 187 58.40 0.95 -38.99
C LYS A 187 57.64 0.71 -40.30
N LEU A 188 58.17 1.19 -41.42
CA LEU A 188 57.61 0.89 -42.73
C LEU A 188 58.62 0.06 -43.54
N ASP A 189 58.15 -1.07 -44.07
CA ASP A 189 58.95 -1.93 -44.94
C ASP A 189 59.32 -1.20 -46.23
N ALA A 190 60.55 -1.42 -46.69
CA ALA A 190 61.09 -0.75 -47.87
C ALA A 190 60.24 -1.02 -49.14
N ASP A 191 59.61 -2.18 -49.23
CA ASP A 191 58.76 -2.55 -50.37
C ASP A 191 57.43 -1.78 -50.36
N PHE A 192 56.84 -1.54 -49.18
CA PHE A 192 55.65 -0.69 -49.08
C PHE A 192 55.95 0.76 -49.49
N ILE A 193 57.15 1.26 -49.16
CA ILE A 193 57.60 2.60 -49.57
C ILE A 193 57.76 2.65 -51.09
N LYS A 194 58.42 1.65 -51.69
CA LYS A 194 58.58 1.55 -53.15
C LYS A 194 57.23 1.49 -53.85
N ASP A 195 56.33 0.60 -53.43
CA ASP A 195 55.00 0.43 -54.03
C ASP A 195 54.15 1.69 -53.91
N THR A 196 54.23 2.39 -52.77
CA THR A 196 53.49 3.65 -52.58
C THR A 196 54.04 4.76 -53.48
N ILE A 197 55.36 4.85 -53.66
CA ILE A 197 55.98 5.81 -54.58
C ILE A 197 55.63 5.45 -56.04
N ILE A 198 55.72 4.17 -56.43
CA ILE A 198 55.39 3.69 -57.77
C ILE A 198 53.92 3.98 -58.10
N ARG A 199 52.98 3.61 -57.21
CA ARG A 199 51.54 3.88 -57.37
C ARG A 199 51.20 5.37 -57.41
N SER A 200 52.02 6.20 -56.75
CA SER A 200 51.85 7.66 -56.79
C SER A 200 52.42 8.29 -58.06
N MET A 201 53.26 7.57 -58.82
CA MET A 201 53.83 8.00 -60.10
C MET A 201 53.18 7.35 -61.33
N SER A 202 52.38 6.28 -61.15
CA SER A 202 51.65 5.62 -62.23
C SER A 202 50.39 6.40 -62.64
N ASP A 203 50.30 6.75 -63.93
CA ASP A 203 49.20 7.51 -64.55
C ASP A 203 47.98 6.63 -64.96
N GLU A 204 47.74 5.50 -64.29
CA GLU A 204 46.63 4.60 -64.65
C GLU A 204 45.34 4.98 -63.89
N ASP A 205 44.41 5.62 -64.60
CA ASP A 205 43.08 5.97 -64.10
C ASP A 205 42.17 4.72 -64.08
N ILE A 206 41.84 4.20 -62.88
CA ILE A 206 40.72 3.25 -62.70
C ILE A 206 39.48 4.08 -62.35
N SER A 207 38.59 4.30 -63.32
CA SER A 207 37.29 4.92 -63.07
C SER A 207 36.34 3.90 -62.42
N VAL A 208 36.10 4.05 -61.12
CA VAL A 208 35.03 3.33 -60.41
C VAL A 208 33.70 4.02 -60.72
N ASP A 209 32.73 3.27 -61.22
CA ASP A 209 31.38 3.77 -61.51
C ASP A 209 30.60 4.02 -60.21
N LEU A 210 30.38 5.30 -59.89
CA LEU A 210 29.83 5.76 -58.62
C LEU A 210 28.30 5.63 -58.53
N ASP A 211 27.60 5.39 -59.64
CA ASP A 211 26.13 5.35 -59.66
C ASP A 211 25.55 4.05 -59.08
N PHE A 212 26.21 2.91 -59.27
CA PHE A 212 25.82 1.63 -58.64
C PHE A 212 26.00 1.66 -57.12
N TYR A 213 27.08 2.26 -56.63
CA TYR A 213 27.30 2.41 -55.18
C TYR A 213 26.35 3.43 -54.57
N ARG A 214 25.85 4.39 -55.33
CA ARG A 214 24.91 5.41 -54.82
C ARG A 214 23.57 4.83 -54.39
N SER A 215 23.04 3.81 -55.07
CA SER A 215 21.78 3.16 -54.68
C SER A 215 21.95 2.30 -53.42
N GLN A 216 23.01 1.49 -53.33
CA GLN A 216 23.31 0.70 -52.14
C GLN A 216 23.67 1.58 -50.94
N ILE A 217 24.39 2.68 -51.15
CA ILE A 217 24.66 3.65 -50.08
C ILE A 217 23.37 4.32 -49.63
N LYS A 218 22.41 4.58 -50.51
CA LYS A 218 21.13 5.21 -50.14
C LYS A 218 20.23 4.27 -49.33
N GLU A 219 20.12 2.99 -49.73
CA GLU A 219 19.43 1.96 -48.93
C GLU A 219 20.13 1.76 -47.59
N PHE A 220 21.46 1.61 -47.59
CA PHE A 220 22.23 1.48 -46.37
C PHE A 220 22.11 2.71 -45.47
N GLU A 221 22.06 3.93 -46.01
CA GLU A 221 21.86 5.15 -45.23
C GLU A 221 20.43 5.26 -44.69
N GLN A 222 19.44 4.65 -45.35
CA GLN A 222 18.07 4.54 -44.82
C GLN A 222 18.01 3.49 -43.70
N GLU A 223 18.51 2.29 -43.92
CA GLU A 223 18.58 1.23 -42.90
C GLU A 223 19.40 1.68 -41.68
N TYR A 224 20.55 2.33 -41.92
CA TYR A 224 21.35 2.90 -40.86
C TYR A 224 20.61 4.01 -40.11
N ARG A 225 19.87 4.88 -40.80
CA ARG A 225 19.02 5.89 -40.15
C ARG A 225 17.93 5.24 -39.29
N ASP A 226 17.26 4.22 -39.80
CA ASP A 226 16.19 3.52 -39.09
C ASP A 226 16.72 2.78 -37.85
N VAL A 227 17.87 2.11 -37.98
CA VAL A 227 18.57 1.51 -36.84
C VAL A 227 19.00 2.59 -35.85
N MET A 228 19.53 3.73 -36.33
CA MET A 228 19.91 4.84 -35.47
C MET A 228 18.72 5.44 -34.74
N LEU A 229 17.50 5.46 -35.31
CA LEU A 229 16.29 5.89 -34.62
C LEU A 229 15.98 5.06 -33.35
N TRP A 230 16.46 3.81 -33.29
CA TRP A 230 16.38 2.93 -32.11
C TRP A 230 17.41 3.26 -31.01
N PHE A 231 18.42 4.09 -31.32
CA PHE A 231 19.48 4.51 -30.40
C PHE A 231 19.52 6.02 -30.16
N THR A 232 18.91 6.83 -31.03
CA THR A 232 18.85 8.28 -30.89
C THR A 232 17.99 8.69 -29.71
N LYS A 233 18.63 9.37 -28.77
CA LYS A 233 17.99 9.94 -27.58
C LYS A 233 17.47 11.34 -27.89
N ASN A 234 16.26 11.64 -27.47
CA ASN A 234 15.70 13.00 -27.50
C ASN A 234 16.43 13.90 -26.49
N LYS A 235 16.12 15.21 -26.49
CA LYS A 235 16.66 16.22 -25.55
C LYS A 235 16.52 15.84 -24.07
N ASN A 236 15.59 14.94 -23.73
CA ASN A 236 15.35 14.42 -22.38
C ASN A 236 16.06 13.08 -22.08
N GLY A 237 16.91 12.58 -22.97
CA GLY A 237 17.65 11.32 -22.79
C GLY A 237 16.88 10.03 -23.14
N GLU A 238 15.62 10.14 -23.58
CA GLU A 238 14.73 9.01 -23.89
C GLU A 238 14.72 8.68 -25.39
N VAL A 239 14.60 7.39 -25.74
CA VAL A 239 14.46 6.95 -27.14
C VAL A 239 12.96 6.88 -27.51
N PRO A 240 12.43 7.80 -28.33
CA PRO A 240 10.99 7.88 -28.61
C PRO A 240 10.44 6.65 -29.33
N VAL A 241 11.22 6.04 -30.23
CA VAL A 241 10.81 4.82 -30.95
C VAL A 241 10.63 3.63 -30.01
N ARG A 242 11.50 3.46 -29.01
CA ARG A 242 11.35 2.41 -27.99
C ARG A 242 10.10 2.60 -27.15
N LYS A 243 9.81 3.84 -26.73
CA LYS A 243 8.56 4.14 -26.01
C LYS A 243 7.31 3.88 -26.84
N MET A 244 7.35 4.18 -28.14
CA MET A 244 6.24 3.89 -29.05
C MET A 244 6.05 2.38 -29.22
N ALA A 245 7.14 1.62 -29.38
CA ALA A 245 7.11 0.17 -29.43
C ALA A 245 6.61 -0.45 -28.10
N GLU A 246 7.04 0.05 -26.95
CA GLU A 246 6.51 -0.32 -25.63
C GLU A 246 5.02 -0.05 -25.52
N LYS A 247 4.53 1.10 -25.99
CA LYS A 247 3.09 1.39 -26.01
C LYS A 247 2.31 0.40 -26.88
N VAL A 248 2.84 0.04 -28.05
CA VAL A 248 2.20 -0.94 -28.95
C VAL A 248 2.20 -2.33 -28.31
N MET A 249 3.32 -2.75 -27.71
CA MET A 249 3.41 -4.01 -26.99
C MET A 249 2.46 -4.06 -25.80
N ASN A 250 2.34 -2.97 -25.04
CA ASN A 250 1.41 -2.86 -23.92
C ASN A 250 -0.05 -2.90 -24.42
N ALA A 251 -0.39 -2.17 -25.48
CA ALA A 251 -1.73 -2.21 -26.06
C ALA A 251 -2.11 -3.61 -26.59
N TYR A 252 -1.14 -4.34 -27.16
CA TYR A 252 -1.36 -5.72 -27.60
C TYR A 252 -1.58 -6.68 -26.42
N ARG A 253 -0.81 -6.52 -25.32
CA ARG A 253 -1.01 -7.25 -24.06
C ARG A 253 -2.38 -6.95 -23.44
N ASP A 254 -2.79 -5.68 -23.44
CA ASP A 254 -4.09 -5.24 -22.94
C ASP A 254 -5.22 -5.89 -23.75
N LEU A 255 -5.09 -5.94 -25.08
CA LEU A 255 -6.08 -6.54 -25.98
C LEU A 255 -6.29 -8.04 -25.68
N ILE A 256 -5.19 -8.82 -25.61
CA ILE A 256 -5.23 -10.24 -25.25
C ILE A 256 -5.91 -10.43 -23.90
N TYR A 257 -5.60 -9.57 -22.94
CA TYR A 257 -6.19 -9.65 -21.62
C TYR A 257 -7.69 -9.36 -21.60
N THR A 258 -8.14 -8.27 -22.24
CA THR A 258 -9.57 -7.98 -22.34
C THR A 258 -10.34 -9.15 -22.99
N GLN A 259 -9.73 -9.83 -23.96
CA GLN A 259 -10.34 -10.99 -24.59
C GLN A 259 -10.48 -12.17 -23.61
N LYS A 260 -9.48 -12.39 -22.74
CA LYS A 260 -9.54 -13.38 -21.66
C LYS A 260 -10.58 -13.01 -20.60
N GLN A 261 -10.63 -11.76 -20.14
CA GLN A 261 -11.63 -11.27 -19.17
C GLN A 261 -13.06 -11.43 -19.68
N ILE A 262 -13.30 -11.13 -20.95
CA ILE A 262 -14.62 -11.35 -21.57
C ILE A 262 -14.97 -12.84 -21.56
N GLY A 263 -13.99 -13.72 -21.78
CA GLY A 263 -14.17 -15.17 -21.68
C GLY A 263 -14.51 -15.63 -20.27
N GLU A 264 -13.74 -15.19 -19.27
CA GLU A 264 -13.94 -15.50 -17.84
C GLU A 264 -15.28 -14.96 -17.33
N GLY A 265 -15.58 -13.68 -17.58
CA GLY A 265 -16.84 -13.07 -17.16
C GLY A 265 -18.08 -13.71 -17.79
N ARG A 266 -17.97 -14.20 -19.03
CA ARG A 266 -19.04 -15.02 -19.65
C ARG A 266 -19.22 -16.36 -18.94
N ALA A 267 -18.13 -17.00 -18.53
CA ALA A 267 -18.20 -18.26 -17.79
C ALA A 267 -18.79 -18.07 -16.39
N GLU A 268 -18.37 -17.03 -15.67
CA GLU A 268 -18.90 -16.65 -14.35
C GLU A 268 -20.39 -16.29 -14.42
N LEU A 269 -20.82 -15.49 -15.41
CA LEU A 269 -22.23 -15.15 -15.61
C LEU A 269 -23.08 -16.41 -15.85
N ASN A 270 -22.61 -17.30 -16.74
CA ASN A 270 -23.30 -18.56 -17.02
C ASN A 270 -23.35 -19.49 -15.80
N PHE A 271 -22.32 -19.47 -14.95
CA PHE A 271 -22.30 -20.24 -13.71
C PHE A 271 -23.29 -19.67 -12.70
N ALA A 272 -23.27 -18.35 -12.48
CA ALA A 272 -24.16 -17.66 -11.57
C ALA A 272 -25.64 -17.80 -12.00
N GLU A 273 -25.93 -17.71 -13.30
CA GLU A 273 -27.27 -17.95 -13.84
C GLU A 273 -27.75 -19.39 -13.56
N LYS A 274 -26.89 -20.40 -13.80
CA LYS A 274 -27.21 -21.81 -13.50
C LYS A 274 -27.43 -22.04 -12.01
N GLN A 275 -26.59 -21.46 -11.16
CA GLN A 275 -26.71 -21.57 -9.70
C GLN A 275 -28.01 -20.91 -9.21
N ALA A 276 -28.30 -19.69 -9.66
CA ALA A 276 -29.54 -19.00 -9.32
C ALA A 276 -30.78 -19.78 -9.78
N LEU A 277 -30.77 -20.34 -10.99
CA LEU A 277 -31.84 -21.20 -11.50
C LEU A 277 -32.04 -22.47 -10.66
N HIS A 278 -30.98 -22.97 -10.02
CA HIS A 278 -31.06 -24.12 -9.12
C HIS A 278 -31.53 -23.74 -7.71
N GLU A 279 -31.11 -22.59 -7.19
CA GLU A 279 -31.45 -22.12 -5.84
C GLU A 279 -32.88 -21.58 -5.72
N ILE A 280 -33.41 -20.92 -6.75
CA ILE A 280 -34.79 -20.38 -6.76
C ILE A 280 -35.84 -21.43 -6.33
N PRO A 281 -35.87 -22.66 -6.89
CA PRO A 281 -36.84 -23.67 -6.45
C PRO A 281 -36.65 -24.12 -4.99
N LEU A 282 -35.40 -24.24 -4.50
CA LEU A 282 -35.11 -24.63 -3.13
C LEU A 282 -35.62 -23.59 -2.13
N VAL A 283 -35.34 -22.31 -2.38
CA VAL A 283 -35.80 -21.20 -1.54
C VAL A 283 -37.33 -21.11 -1.54
N LYS A 284 -38.00 -21.34 -2.68
CA LYS A 284 -39.46 -21.40 -2.74
C LYS A 284 -40.03 -22.55 -1.92
N GLU A 285 -39.38 -23.70 -1.89
CA GLU A 285 -39.80 -24.85 -1.07
C GLU A 285 -39.62 -24.55 0.43
N GLU A 286 -38.50 -23.94 0.82
CA GLU A 286 -38.26 -23.50 2.20
C GLU A 286 -39.26 -22.44 2.65
N GLN A 287 -39.57 -21.46 1.79
CA GLN A 287 -40.59 -20.45 2.06
C GLN A 287 -41.97 -21.11 2.29
N ALA A 288 -42.36 -22.07 1.46
CA ALA A 288 -43.62 -22.80 1.61
C ALA A 288 -43.66 -23.62 2.92
N LYS A 289 -42.54 -24.24 3.32
CA LYS A 289 -42.42 -24.93 4.61
C LYS A 289 -42.54 -23.96 5.79
N ALA A 290 -41.89 -22.80 5.71
CA ALA A 290 -41.97 -21.78 6.73
C ALA A 290 -43.39 -21.18 6.85
N GLU A 291 -44.09 -20.96 5.73
CA GLU A 291 -45.46 -20.49 5.71
C GLU A 291 -46.44 -21.49 6.34
N THR A 292 -46.30 -22.77 6.03
CA THR A 292 -47.16 -23.82 6.63
C THR A 292 -46.93 -23.97 8.13
N GLU A 293 -45.68 -23.89 8.61
CA GLU A 293 -45.38 -23.91 10.05
C GLU A 293 -45.88 -22.62 10.74
N ARG A 294 -45.78 -21.46 10.09
CA ARG A 294 -46.34 -20.20 10.60
C ARG A 294 -47.85 -20.29 10.77
N GLU A 295 -48.57 -20.83 9.79
CA GLU A 295 -50.03 -21.04 9.88
C GLU A 295 -50.40 -22.00 11.01
N ARG A 296 -49.62 -23.08 11.17
CA ARG A 296 -49.80 -24.03 12.28
C ARG A 296 -49.61 -23.36 13.64
N LEU A 297 -48.56 -22.56 13.81
CA LEU A 297 -48.28 -21.83 15.05
C LEU A 297 -49.37 -20.80 15.34
N LEU A 298 -49.84 -20.05 14.33
CA LEU A 298 -50.95 -19.10 14.49
C LEU A 298 -52.24 -19.81 14.95
N ARG A 299 -52.53 -20.98 14.40
CA ARG A 299 -53.67 -21.79 14.84
C ARG A 299 -53.53 -22.25 16.28
N LEU A 300 -52.35 -22.74 16.67
CA LEU A 300 -52.07 -23.19 18.04
C LEU A 300 -52.17 -22.03 19.04
N MET A 301 -51.65 -20.85 18.68
CA MET A 301 -51.80 -19.64 19.48
C MET A 301 -53.28 -19.27 19.66
N GLY A 302 -54.08 -19.32 18.60
CA GLY A 302 -55.52 -19.07 18.67
C GLY A 302 -56.24 -20.05 19.62
N GLU A 303 -55.90 -21.34 19.54
CA GLU A 303 -56.45 -22.36 20.43
C GLU A 303 -56.03 -22.16 21.90
N LEU A 304 -54.77 -21.79 22.17
CA LEU A 304 -54.30 -21.47 23.53
C LEU A 304 -55.02 -20.24 24.09
N GLN A 305 -55.15 -19.19 23.29
CA GLN A 305 -55.78 -17.94 23.70
C GLN A 305 -57.26 -18.14 24.02
N GLN A 306 -57.96 -18.97 23.23
CA GLN A 306 -59.35 -19.32 23.50
C GLN A 306 -59.51 -20.16 24.78
N LYS A 307 -58.60 -21.10 25.05
CA LYS A 307 -58.60 -21.87 26.31
C LYS A 307 -58.40 -20.98 27.53
N TYR A 308 -57.40 -20.09 27.49
CA TYR A 308 -57.15 -19.13 28.56
C TYR A 308 -58.39 -18.25 28.84
N THR A 309 -59.00 -17.70 27.79
CA THR A 309 -60.16 -16.80 27.94
C THR A 309 -61.35 -17.51 28.60
N ASN A 310 -61.65 -18.74 28.20
CA ASN A 310 -62.75 -19.53 28.77
C ASN A 310 -62.52 -19.88 30.25
N GLU A 311 -61.29 -20.27 30.63
CA GLU A 311 -60.96 -20.60 32.02
C GLU A 311 -60.96 -19.34 32.93
N ARG A 312 -60.41 -18.23 32.44
CA ARG A 312 -60.38 -16.94 33.13
C ARG A 312 -61.80 -16.43 33.41
N ASP A 313 -62.66 -16.41 32.41
CA ASP A 313 -64.02 -15.89 32.54
C ASP A 313 -64.89 -16.77 33.45
N GLY A 314 -64.60 -18.08 33.52
CA GLY A 314 -65.22 -18.99 34.49
C GLY A 314 -64.85 -18.66 35.94
N LEU A 315 -63.56 -18.45 36.22
CA LEU A 315 -63.06 -18.09 37.55
C LEU A 315 -63.59 -16.73 38.02
N ILE A 316 -63.62 -15.73 37.13
CA ILE A 316 -64.16 -14.39 37.43
C ILE A 316 -65.64 -14.47 37.84
N ARG A 317 -66.44 -15.31 37.17
CA ARG A 317 -67.86 -15.49 37.49
C ARG A 317 -68.07 -16.07 38.89
N ASP A 318 -67.31 -17.07 39.27
CA ASP A 318 -67.42 -17.70 40.59
C ASP A 318 -66.98 -16.75 41.71
N ILE A 319 -65.90 -15.98 41.50
CA ILE A 319 -65.45 -14.94 42.45
C ILE A 319 -66.55 -13.89 42.65
N GLY A 320 -67.27 -13.52 41.59
CA GLY A 320 -68.43 -12.62 41.65
C GLY A 320 -69.53 -13.12 42.59
N ILE A 321 -69.94 -14.38 42.46
CA ILE A 321 -70.98 -15.00 43.30
C ILE A 321 -70.58 -15.02 44.78
N ILE A 322 -69.30 -15.30 45.08
CA ILE A 322 -68.79 -15.32 46.46
C ILE A 322 -68.75 -13.91 47.07
N ASN A 323 -68.40 -12.89 46.29
CA ASN A 323 -68.38 -11.50 46.77
C ASN A 323 -69.78 -11.00 47.15
N ASP A 324 -70.82 -11.36 46.39
CA ASP A 324 -72.20 -11.00 46.72
C ASP A 324 -72.69 -11.63 48.03
N LEU A 325 -72.27 -12.87 48.34
CA LEU A 325 -72.59 -13.55 49.60
C LEU A 325 -71.90 -12.87 50.79
N LEU A 326 -70.62 -12.49 50.65
CA LEU A 326 -69.86 -11.77 51.67
C LEU A 326 -70.42 -10.37 51.94
N LYS A 327 -71.00 -9.71 50.93
CA LYS A 327 -71.67 -8.43 51.08
C LYS A 327 -72.91 -8.53 51.97
N LYS A 328 -73.76 -9.55 51.76
CA LYS A 328 -74.94 -9.82 52.60
C LYS A 328 -74.58 -10.08 54.07
N ILE A 329 -73.49 -10.79 54.34
CA ILE A 329 -73.00 -11.06 55.70
C ILE A 329 -72.60 -9.75 56.41
N ARG A 330 -71.91 -8.85 55.72
CA ARG A 330 -71.51 -7.54 56.27
C ARG A 330 -72.71 -6.66 56.64
N GLU A 331 -73.71 -6.60 55.75
CA GLU A 331 -74.91 -5.78 55.97
C GLU A 331 -75.71 -6.23 57.21
N LYS A 332 -75.81 -7.55 57.44
CA LYS A 332 -76.49 -8.12 58.61
C LYS A 332 -75.70 -7.95 59.92
N ARG A 333 -74.37 -8.03 59.90
CA ARG A 333 -73.53 -7.79 61.09
C ARG A 333 -73.63 -6.34 61.56
N LEU A 334 -73.59 -5.39 60.64
CA LEU A 334 -73.72 -3.96 60.95
C LEU A 334 -75.07 -3.64 61.62
N HIS A 335 -76.14 -4.32 61.19
CA HIS A 335 -77.47 -4.16 61.78
C HIS A 335 -77.52 -4.58 63.26
N TYR A 336 -76.89 -5.69 63.66
CA TYR A 336 -76.89 -6.16 65.06
C TYR A 336 -75.89 -5.41 65.94
N GLU A 337 -74.78 -4.94 65.39
CA GLU A 337 -73.79 -4.12 66.11
C GLU A 337 -74.36 -2.74 66.49
N GLN A 338 -75.18 -2.15 65.61
CA GLN A 338 -75.94 -0.93 65.90
C GLN A 338 -76.95 -1.08 67.05
N MET A 339 -77.35 -2.30 67.41
CA MET A 339 -78.31 -2.58 68.49
C MET A 339 -77.68 -2.97 69.84
N GLN A 340 -76.34 -3.04 69.96
CA GLN A 340 -75.60 -3.35 71.21
C GLN A 340 -76.09 -4.62 71.95
N ILE A 341 -76.29 -5.71 71.20
CA ILE A 341 -76.93 -6.94 71.68
C ILE A 341 -76.21 -7.65 72.86
N GLU A 342 -74.89 -7.46 73.02
CA GLU A 342 -74.08 -8.14 74.07
C GLU A 342 -74.25 -7.55 75.48
N GLU A 343 -74.57 -6.26 75.59
CA GLU A 343 -74.75 -5.58 76.87
C GLU A 343 -76.11 -5.92 77.51
N ILE A 344 -77.11 -6.15 76.65
CA ILE A 344 -78.45 -6.61 77.02
C ILE A 344 -78.40 -8.05 77.58
N ILE A 345 -77.51 -8.91 77.07
CA ILE A 345 -77.38 -10.31 77.52
C ILE A 345 -76.77 -10.41 78.94
N LYS A 346 -75.82 -9.54 79.32
CA LYS A 346 -75.15 -9.57 80.64
C LYS A 346 -76.00 -9.02 81.79
N ARG A 347 -76.87 -8.05 81.52
CA ARG A 347 -77.68 -7.41 82.57
C ARG A 347 -78.86 -8.28 83.00
N VAL A 348 -79.38 -9.12 82.09
CA VAL A 348 -80.48 -10.08 82.35
C VAL A 348 -80.08 -11.19 83.36
N SER A 349 -78.79 -11.39 83.65
CA SER A 349 -78.31 -12.46 84.55
C SER A 349 -78.06 -12.07 86.03
N CYS A 350 -78.22 -10.81 86.44
CA CYS A 350 -77.86 -10.32 87.80
C CYS A 350 -79.04 -9.97 88.73
N GLU A 351 -80.26 -10.32 88.35
CA GLU A 351 -81.51 -9.87 88.98
C GLU A 351 -81.73 -10.41 90.41
N GLU A 352 -81.30 -11.65 90.72
CA GLU A 352 -81.58 -12.30 92.01
C GLU A 352 -80.70 -11.82 93.20
N LEU A 353 -79.48 -11.32 92.94
CA LEU A 353 -78.52 -10.95 93.99
C LEU A 353 -78.79 -9.58 94.61
N LEU A 354 -79.35 -8.64 93.84
CA LEU A 354 -79.63 -7.28 94.26
C LEU A 354 -80.78 -7.20 95.28
N ILE A 355 -81.67 -8.19 95.33
CA ILE A 355 -82.84 -8.20 96.21
C ILE A 355 -82.47 -8.56 97.67
N GLN A 356 -81.38 -9.30 97.91
CA GLN A 356 -80.99 -9.77 99.25
C GLN A 356 -80.14 -8.76 100.06
N GLU A 357 -79.32 -7.94 99.40
CA GLU A 357 -78.40 -6.99 100.07
C GLU A 357 -79.15 -5.79 100.70
N LEU A 358 -80.38 -5.52 100.23
CA LEU A 358 -81.22 -4.41 100.68
C LEU A 358 -81.76 -4.59 102.11
N GLU A 359 -81.96 -5.82 102.58
CA GLU A 359 -82.56 -6.10 103.90
C GLU A 359 -81.58 -6.03 105.07
N GLN A 360 -80.28 -6.32 104.87
CA GLN A 360 -79.31 -6.39 105.97
C GLN A 360 -78.85 -5.03 106.51
N VAL A 361 -78.63 -4.05 105.62
CA VAL A 361 -78.06 -2.74 105.98
C VAL A 361 -79.04 -1.88 106.81
N ARG A 362 -80.35 -2.14 106.68
CA ARG A 362 -81.40 -1.42 107.41
C ARG A 362 -81.42 -1.68 108.92
N ASN A 363 -81.03 -2.88 109.37
CA ASN A 363 -81.21 -3.28 110.77
C ASN A 363 -80.14 -2.70 111.72
N MET A 364 -78.88 -2.61 111.29
CA MET A 364 -77.75 -2.19 112.14
C MET A 364 -77.75 -0.70 112.52
N LYS A 365 -78.36 0.16 111.71
CA LYS A 365 -78.40 1.61 111.95
C LYS A 365 -79.34 2.00 113.11
N SER A 366 -80.32 1.15 113.41
CA SER A 366 -81.42 1.48 114.35
C SER A 366 -81.02 1.38 115.84
N GLU A 367 -79.97 0.63 116.20
CA GLU A 367 -79.62 0.38 117.60
C GLU A 367 -78.79 1.51 118.26
N LEU A 368 -78.00 2.25 117.49
CA LEU A 368 -77.02 3.21 118.03
C LEU A 368 -77.55 4.64 118.26
N THR A 369 -78.68 5.01 117.64
CA THR A 369 -79.11 6.43 117.57
C THR A 369 -80.23 6.77 118.58
N ARG A 370 -80.74 5.75 119.30
CA ARG A 370 -82.01 5.76 120.04
C ARG A 370 -82.13 6.77 121.21
N ALA A 371 -81.02 7.23 121.80
CA ALA A 371 -81.05 8.10 122.99
C ALA A 371 -80.92 9.61 122.69
N TYR A 372 -80.48 9.98 121.47
CA TYR A 372 -80.30 11.39 121.06
C TYR A 372 -80.96 11.69 119.71
N GLU A 373 -81.85 10.79 119.29
CA GLU A 373 -82.48 10.79 117.97
C GLU A 373 -83.22 12.09 117.71
N ASP A 374 -83.95 12.68 118.66
CA ASP A 374 -84.75 13.89 118.37
C ASP A 374 -83.91 15.14 118.02
N VAL A 375 -82.79 15.39 118.70
CA VAL A 375 -81.95 16.59 118.45
C VAL A 375 -80.91 16.34 117.37
N LEU A 376 -80.33 15.13 117.32
CA LEU A 376 -79.49 14.74 116.20
C LEU A 376 -80.31 14.74 114.92
N SER A 377 -81.53 14.18 114.88
CA SER A 377 -82.37 14.20 113.66
C SER A 377 -82.67 15.61 113.20
N LYS A 378 -83.03 16.54 114.09
CA LYS A 378 -83.36 17.92 113.71
C LYS A 378 -82.20 18.64 113.02
N TYR A 379 -81.00 18.62 113.62
CA TYR A 379 -79.85 19.31 113.04
C TYR A 379 -79.12 18.49 111.99
N ARG A 380 -79.12 17.17 112.09
CA ARG A 380 -78.65 16.27 111.03
C ARG A 380 -79.50 16.50 109.78
N LEU A 381 -80.83 16.57 109.87
CA LEU A 381 -81.69 16.96 108.75
C LEU A 381 -81.37 18.37 108.23
N LEU A 382 -80.99 19.33 109.09
CA LEU A 382 -80.64 20.69 108.64
C LEU A 382 -79.25 20.77 107.99
N PHE A 383 -78.21 20.10 108.51
CA PHE A 383 -76.90 20.01 107.84
C PHE A 383 -76.95 19.13 106.63
N GLU A 384 -77.61 17.98 106.70
CA GLU A 384 -77.77 17.11 105.56
C GLU A 384 -78.58 17.82 104.49
N LYS A 385 -79.60 18.62 104.84
CA LYS A 385 -80.28 19.45 103.85
C LYS A 385 -79.37 20.54 103.27
N LEU A 386 -78.61 21.27 104.08
CA LEU A 386 -77.72 22.33 103.59
C LEU A 386 -76.48 21.79 102.84
N GLU A 387 -75.91 20.67 103.29
CA GLU A 387 -74.85 19.91 102.64
C GLU A 387 -75.35 19.20 101.41
N ALA A 388 -76.56 18.64 101.41
CA ALA A 388 -77.17 18.08 100.22
C ALA A 388 -77.52 19.19 99.23
N ASP A 389 -78.02 20.35 99.65
CA ASP A 389 -78.30 21.49 98.76
C ASP A 389 -77.01 22.03 98.12
N PHE A 390 -75.92 22.15 98.89
CA PHE A 390 -74.63 22.54 98.32
C PHE A 390 -73.97 21.43 97.51
N ARG A 391 -73.99 20.17 97.97
CA ARG A 391 -73.45 19.05 97.18
C ARG A 391 -74.26 18.82 95.91
N THR A 392 -75.58 19.00 95.93
CA THR A 392 -76.40 18.93 94.71
C THR A 392 -76.09 20.10 93.79
N PHE A 393 -75.88 21.31 94.32
CA PHE A 393 -75.39 22.45 93.54
C PHE A 393 -73.98 22.20 92.96
N GLU A 394 -72.98 21.90 93.78
CA GLU A 394 -71.60 21.60 93.39
C GLU A 394 -71.55 20.42 92.42
N ASN A 395 -72.27 19.31 92.70
CA ASN A 395 -72.36 18.19 91.78
C ASN A 395 -73.08 18.57 90.49
N SER A 396 -74.09 19.45 90.50
CA SER A 396 -74.73 19.94 89.27
C SER A 396 -73.81 20.83 88.44
N GLN A 397 -73.00 21.68 89.08
CA GLN A 397 -72.02 22.54 88.42
C GLN A 397 -70.81 21.75 87.93
N GLN A 398 -70.32 20.82 88.74
CA GLN A 398 -69.28 19.88 88.35
C GLN A 398 -69.78 18.93 87.25
N ALA A 399 -71.05 18.53 87.26
CA ALA A 399 -71.67 17.81 86.15
C ALA A 399 -71.75 18.69 84.90
N ARG A 400 -72.01 20.00 85.01
CA ARG A 400 -71.93 20.95 83.87
C ARG A 400 -70.50 21.06 83.33
N ILE A 401 -69.49 21.16 84.20
CA ILE A 401 -68.06 21.16 83.81
C ILE A 401 -67.69 19.83 83.16
N ASN A 402 -68.07 18.69 83.74
CA ASN A 402 -67.77 17.36 83.23
C ASN A 402 -68.50 17.10 81.90
N ALA A 403 -69.76 17.52 81.77
CA ALA A 403 -70.51 17.44 80.52
C ALA A 403 -69.87 18.30 79.43
N ARG A 404 -69.43 19.52 79.75
CA ARG A 404 -68.73 20.38 78.78
C ARG A 404 -67.34 19.85 78.44
N ASN A 405 -66.58 19.33 79.41
CA ASN A 405 -65.31 18.64 79.17
C ASN A 405 -65.51 17.41 78.27
N ALA A 406 -66.53 16.60 78.52
CA ALA A 406 -66.87 15.44 77.69
C ALA A 406 -67.29 15.88 76.27
N GLU A 407 -68.05 16.95 76.13
CA GLU A 407 -68.42 17.54 74.83
C GLU A 407 -67.18 18.03 74.06
N ILE A 408 -66.28 18.77 74.71
CA ILE A 408 -65.05 19.27 74.10
C ILE A 408 -64.07 18.12 73.80
N ALA A 409 -63.97 17.11 74.66
CA ALA A 409 -63.18 15.91 74.41
C ALA A 409 -63.74 15.12 73.22
N GLY A 410 -65.07 14.99 73.12
CA GLY A 410 -65.76 14.43 71.95
C GLY A 410 -65.43 15.20 70.67
N LYS A 411 -65.53 16.54 70.69
CA LYS A 411 -65.14 17.40 69.56
C LYS A 411 -63.66 17.31 69.21
N GLN A 412 -62.77 17.17 70.20
CA GLN A 412 -61.33 16.97 69.96
C GLN A 412 -61.03 15.60 69.34
N GLU A 413 -61.73 14.55 69.76
CA GLU A 413 -61.63 13.22 69.17
C GLU A 413 -62.18 13.22 67.73
N GLU A 414 -63.32 13.88 67.48
CA GLU A 414 -63.86 14.10 66.13
C GLU A 414 -62.86 14.86 65.23
N LEU A 415 -62.26 15.94 65.73
CA LEU A 415 -61.20 16.68 65.02
C LEU A 415 -59.96 15.82 64.78
N MET A 416 -59.59 14.94 65.70
CA MET A 416 -58.46 14.02 65.52
C MET A 416 -58.77 12.95 64.46
N GLN A 417 -59.99 12.41 64.46
CA GLN A 417 -60.45 11.48 63.43
C GLN A 417 -60.50 12.17 62.06
N GLN A 418 -61.00 13.41 61.98
CA GLN A 418 -60.98 14.21 60.76
C GLN A 418 -59.55 14.47 60.28
N LEU A 419 -58.61 14.83 61.18
CA LEU A 419 -57.20 14.98 60.83
C LEU A 419 -56.63 13.67 60.27
N ARG A 420 -56.87 12.52 60.91
CA ARG A 420 -56.38 11.23 60.43
C ARG A 420 -56.94 10.89 59.05
N VAL A 421 -58.23 11.13 58.83
CA VAL A 421 -58.88 10.90 57.54
C VAL A 421 -58.29 11.80 56.46
N GLU A 422 -58.09 13.10 56.75
CA GLU A 422 -57.50 14.03 55.78
C GLU A 422 -56.01 13.78 55.54
N GLU A 423 -55.22 13.47 56.57
CA GLU A 423 -53.82 13.05 56.40
C GLU A 423 -53.71 11.77 55.57
N GLU A 424 -54.58 10.79 55.82
CA GLU A 424 -54.58 9.53 55.06
C GLU A 424 -55.01 9.75 53.61
N LYS A 425 -56.04 10.57 53.34
CA LYS A 425 -56.41 10.98 51.98
C LYS A 425 -55.23 11.65 51.26
N VAL A 426 -54.57 12.61 51.90
CA VAL A 426 -53.38 13.28 51.34
C VAL A 426 -52.25 12.28 51.07
N ARG A 427 -52.00 11.33 51.99
CA ARG A 427 -51.00 10.28 51.78
C ARG A 427 -51.35 9.40 50.60
N VAL A 428 -52.54 8.83 50.55
CA VAL A 428 -52.97 7.92 49.49
C VAL A 428 -52.91 8.61 48.12
N THR A 429 -53.54 9.77 47.97
CA THR A 429 -53.57 10.49 46.68
C THR A 429 -52.17 10.90 46.20
N GLN A 430 -51.28 11.27 47.13
CA GLN A 430 -49.93 11.70 46.77
C GLN A 430 -48.96 10.52 46.57
N GLU A 431 -49.16 9.42 47.29
CA GLU A 431 -48.43 8.16 47.10
C GLU A 431 -48.77 7.54 45.74
N GLU A 432 -50.03 7.57 45.30
CA GLU A 432 -50.44 7.14 43.96
C GLU A 432 -49.71 7.92 42.85
N LYS A 433 -49.59 9.24 43.00
CA LYS A 433 -48.82 10.09 42.07
C LYS A 433 -47.34 9.75 42.10
N VAL A 434 -46.75 9.56 43.28
CA VAL A 434 -45.33 9.16 43.41
C VAL A 434 -45.09 7.79 42.80
N GLN A 435 -45.95 6.81 43.03
CA GLN A 435 -45.86 5.47 42.43
C GLN A 435 -45.99 5.52 40.90
N THR A 436 -46.86 6.39 40.37
CA THR A 436 -46.99 6.59 38.92
C THR A 436 -45.68 7.10 38.32
N VAL A 437 -45.05 8.10 38.96
CA VAL A 437 -43.75 8.63 38.52
C VAL A 437 -42.64 7.59 38.72
N ASP A 438 -42.64 6.83 39.82
CA ASP A 438 -41.64 5.77 40.07
C ASP A 438 -41.72 4.64 39.05
N ASN A 439 -42.93 4.24 38.65
CA ASN A 439 -43.13 3.26 37.58
C ASN A 439 -42.57 3.78 36.25
N ARG A 440 -42.77 5.07 35.95
CA ARG A 440 -42.20 5.71 34.75
C ARG A 440 -40.67 5.81 34.82
N ILE A 441 -40.10 6.14 35.97
CA ILE A 441 -38.63 6.13 36.18
C ILE A 441 -38.07 4.72 35.96
N ARG A 442 -38.74 3.67 36.47
CA ARG A 442 -38.33 2.27 36.23
C ARG A 442 -38.34 1.93 34.74
N GLN A 443 -39.43 2.24 34.03
CA GLN A 443 -39.53 2.02 32.58
C GLN A 443 -38.40 2.74 31.82
N LEU A 444 -38.11 3.99 32.16
CA LEU A 444 -37.02 4.75 31.55
C LEU A 444 -35.64 4.15 31.85
N ARG A 445 -35.41 3.62 33.06
CA ARG A 445 -34.17 2.91 33.40
C ARG A 445 -34.03 1.59 32.65
N ASP A 446 -35.13 0.88 32.43
CA ASP A 446 -35.14 -0.33 31.60
C ASP A 446 -34.84 0.00 30.13
N GLU A 447 -35.44 1.07 29.58
CA GLU A 447 -35.10 1.61 28.24
C GLU A 447 -33.60 1.97 28.16
N GLN A 448 -33.05 2.62 29.18
CA GLN A 448 -31.62 2.97 29.27
C GLN A 448 -30.73 1.72 29.27
N ALA A 449 -31.08 0.69 30.05
CA ALA A 449 -30.35 -0.56 30.12
C ALA A 449 -30.39 -1.32 28.78
N GLN A 450 -31.54 -1.36 28.10
CA GLN A 450 -31.68 -1.95 26.77
C GLN A 450 -30.83 -1.20 25.73
N CYS A 451 -30.83 0.14 25.77
CA CYS A 451 -30.04 0.96 24.86
C CYS A 451 -28.53 0.74 25.09
N ASN A 452 -28.09 0.68 26.36
CA ASN A 452 -26.72 0.31 26.72
C ASN A 452 -26.31 -1.10 26.25
N LEU A 453 -27.22 -2.07 26.33
CA LEU A 453 -26.98 -3.42 25.81
C LEU A 453 -26.82 -3.41 24.29
N LYS A 454 -27.65 -2.66 23.56
CA LYS A 454 -27.50 -2.47 22.11
C LYS A 454 -26.17 -1.82 21.78
N LEU A 455 -25.74 -0.81 22.54
CA LEU A 455 -24.45 -0.15 22.37
C LEU A 455 -23.26 -1.11 22.58
N GLN A 456 -23.38 -2.04 23.54
CA GLN A 456 -22.38 -3.11 23.68
C GLN A 456 -22.40 -4.07 22.48
N LYS A 457 -23.57 -4.46 21.98
CA LYS A 457 -23.67 -5.34 20.80
C LYS A 457 -23.02 -4.74 19.56
N VAL A 458 -23.26 -3.45 19.27
CA VAL A 458 -22.67 -2.73 18.13
C VAL A 458 -21.13 -2.75 18.14
N LYS A 459 -20.49 -2.83 19.32
CA LYS A 459 -19.02 -2.91 19.40
C LYS A 459 -18.49 -4.22 18.81
N TYR A 460 -19.16 -5.33 19.10
CA TYR A 460 -18.75 -6.69 18.71
C TYR A 460 -19.36 -7.14 17.38
N GLU A 461 -20.43 -6.48 16.94
CA GLU A 461 -21.05 -6.77 15.65
C GLU A 461 -20.16 -6.22 14.54
N HIS A 462 -19.95 -7.05 13.52
CA HIS A 462 -19.13 -6.72 12.37
C HIS A 462 -19.83 -7.07 11.06
N PRO A 463 -20.78 -6.25 10.61
CA PRO A 463 -21.60 -6.54 9.43
C PRO A 463 -20.79 -6.79 8.15
N HIS A 464 -19.64 -6.13 7.98
CA HIS A 464 -18.83 -6.24 6.77
C HIS A 464 -17.57 -7.12 6.94
N GLN A 465 -17.50 -7.94 7.99
CA GLN A 465 -16.34 -8.79 8.25
C GLN A 465 -16.10 -9.81 7.15
N LYS A 466 -17.17 -10.36 6.58
CA LYS A 466 -17.08 -11.37 5.53
C LYS A 466 -16.47 -10.79 4.26
N GLU A 467 -16.95 -9.64 3.82
CA GLU A 467 -16.45 -8.92 2.64
C GLU A 467 -14.99 -8.48 2.83
N MET A 468 -14.62 -8.06 4.05
CA MET A 468 -13.22 -7.75 4.39
C MET A 468 -12.34 -9.01 4.34
N SER A 469 -12.82 -10.14 4.86
CA SER A 469 -12.12 -11.43 4.78
C SER A 469 -11.94 -11.88 3.33
N ASP A 470 -13.00 -11.82 2.52
CA ASP A 470 -12.96 -12.19 1.10
C ASP A 470 -11.94 -11.31 0.33
N CYS A 471 -11.86 -10.02 0.66
CA CYS A 471 -10.84 -9.12 0.09
C CYS A 471 -9.42 -9.49 0.55
N GLU A 472 -9.22 -9.83 1.83
CA GLU A 472 -7.93 -10.28 2.37
C GLU A 472 -7.48 -11.59 1.74
N ASP A 473 -8.40 -12.56 1.61
CA ASP A 473 -8.15 -13.84 0.96
C ASP A 473 -7.80 -13.63 -0.52
N GLY A 474 -8.55 -12.79 -1.25
CA GLY A 474 -8.23 -12.40 -2.62
C GLY A 474 -6.87 -11.72 -2.76
N ILE A 475 -6.48 -10.85 -1.82
CA ILE A 475 -5.14 -10.24 -1.78
C ILE A 475 -4.06 -11.30 -1.58
N ASN A 476 -4.28 -12.26 -0.67
CA ASN A 476 -3.34 -13.33 -0.38
C ASN A 476 -3.19 -14.28 -1.56
N GLU A 477 -4.28 -14.65 -2.22
CA GLU A 477 -4.26 -15.46 -3.43
C GLU A 477 -3.51 -14.77 -4.58
N LEU A 478 -3.76 -13.48 -4.81
CA LEU A 478 -3.04 -12.72 -5.84
C LEU A 478 -1.54 -12.61 -5.53
N ARG A 479 -1.17 -12.42 -4.26
CA ARG A 479 0.26 -12.43 -3.84
C ARG A 479 0.90 -13.80 -4.04
N LYS A 480 0.16 -14.88 -3.81
CA LYS A 480 0.62 -16.25 -4.08
C LYS A 480 0.83 -16.45 -5.58
N LYS A 481 -0.14 -16.05 -6.40
CA LYS A 481 -0.06 -16.09 -7.86
C LYS A 481 1.10 -15.25 -8.41
N ASP A 482 1.37 -14.06 -7.85
CA ASP A 482 2.52 -13.22 -8.27
C ASP A 482 3.85 -13.94 -8.06
N LYS A 483 4.02 -14.61 -6.91
CA LYS A 483 5.22 -15.42 -6.63
C LYS A 483 5.33 -16.64 -7.52
N GLU A 484 4.22 -17.32 -7.80
CA GLU A 484 4.18 -18.47 -8.69
C GLU A 484 4.55 -18.08 -10.13
N LEU A 485 3.99 -16.97 -10.64
CA LEU A 485 4.33 -16.42 -11.95
C LEU A 485 5.77 -15.93 -12.01
N GLU A 486 6.27 -15.26 -10.97
CA GLU A 486 7.67 -14.84 -10.89
C GLU A 486 8.62 -16.05 -10.96
N HIS A 487 8.30 -17.12 -10.23
CA HIS A 487 9.08 -18.35 -10.27
C HIS A 487 9.04 -19.00 -11.65
N GLY A 488 7.86 -19.11 -12.27
CA GLY A 488 7.67 -19.65 -13.61
C GLY A 488 8.44 -18.88 -14.68
N ILE A 489 8.38 -17.55 -14.65
CA ILE A 489 9.15 -16.68 -15.56
C ILE A 489 10.66 -16.90 -15.38
N CYS A 490 11.13 -16.98 -14.14
CA CYS A 490 12.55 -17.23 -13.84
C CYS A 490 13.01 -18.60 -14.37
N GLN A 491 12.16 -19.63 -14.21
CA GLN A 491 12.43 -20.98 -14.73
C GLN A 491 12.51 -20.98 -16.26
N GLN A 492 11.53 -20.40 -16.95
CA GLN A 492 11.52 -20.31 -18.42
C GLN A 492 12.69 -19.49 -18.96
N GLN A 493 13.10 -18.41 -18.28
CA GLN A 493 14.32 -17.68 -18.62
C GLN A 493 15.59 -18.54 -18.47
N GLY A 494 15.62 -19.43 -17.48
CA GLY A 494 16.67 -20.44 -17.31
C GLY A 494 16.69 -21.44 -18.46
N GLU A 495 15.53 -21.99 -18.82
CA GLU A 495 15.37 -22.95 -19.93
C GLU A 495 15.76 -22.33 -21.28
N ILE A 496 15.36 -21.09 -21.56
CA ILE A 496 15.78 -20.36 -22.76
C ILE A 496 17.31 -20.19 -22.80
N LYS A 497 17.95 -19.86 -21.67
CA LYS A 497 19.42 -19.74 -21.60
C LYS A 497 20.10 -21.08 -21.87
N GLN A 498 19.58 -22.17 -21.30
CA GLN A 498 20.09 -23.52 -21.55
C GLN A 498 19.94 -23.92 -23.02
N LEU A 499 18.76 -23.76 -23.62
CA LEU A 499 18.51 -24.06 -25.04
C LEU A 499 19.40 -23.24 -25.98
N ARG A 500 19.67 -21.97 -25.66
CA ARG A 500 20.62 -21.14 -26.43
C ARG A 500 22.04 -21.66 -26.34
N GLN A 501 22.49 -22.05 -25.15
CA GLN A 501 23.81 -22.65 -24.96
C GLN A 501 23.91 -23.99 -25.68
N GLU A 502 22.92 -24.87 -25.54
CA GLU A 502 22.87 -26.14 -26.26
C GLU A 502 22.91 -25.96 -27.77
N CYS A 503 22.16 -24.98 -28.31
CA CYS A 503 22.20 -24.64 -29.72
C CYS A 503 23.62 -24.20 -30.14
N GLU A 504 24.26 -23.31 -29.38
CA GLU A 504 25.63 -22.84 -29.68
C GLU A 504 26.65 -24.00 -29.64
N TRP A 505 26.56 -24.87 -28.63
CA TRP A 505 27.42 -26.06 -28.53
C TRP A 505 27.21 -27.03 -29.69
N LYS A 506 25.96 -27.32 -30.04
CA LYS A 506 25.61 -28.22 -31.15
C LYS A 506 26.01 -27.65 -32.51
N VAL A 507 25.90 -26.33 -32.70
CA VAL A 507 26.42 -25.65 -33.90
C VAL A 507 27.94 -25.73 -33.96
N LYS A 508 28.67 -25.54 -32.85
CA LYS A 508 30.13 -25.69 -32.81
C LYS A 508 30.58 -27.13 -33.13
N GLU A 509 29.91 -28.12 -32.54
CA GLU A 509 30.15 -29.54 -32.80
C GLU A 509 29.93 -29.87 -34.28
N LEU A 510 28.81 -29.43 -34.85
CA LEU A 510 28.48 -29.65 -36.25
C LEU A 510 29.49 -28.97 -37.19
N LYS A 511 29.85 -27.71 -36.93
CA LYS A 511 30.88 -27.00 -37.72
C LYS A 511 32.24 -27.69 -37.63
N TRP A 512 32.61 -28.21 -36.46
CA TRP A 512 33.84 -28.96 -36.30
C TRP A 512 33.84 -30.25 -37.15
N GLU A 513 32.74 -31.01 -37.15
CA GLU A 513 32.60 -32.21 -37.98
C GLU A 513 32.73 -31.90 -39.49
N PHE A 514 32.09 -30.82 -39.96
CA PHE A 514 32.22 -30.38 -41.35
C PHE A 514 33.62 -29.85 -41.66
N GLN A 515 34.24 -29.09 -40.77
CA GLN A 515 35.62 -28.63 -40.93
C GLN A 515 36.61 -29.81 -41.00
N ALA A 516 36.44 -30.83 -40.17
CA ALA A 516 37.26 -32.04 -40.22
C ALA A 516 37.14 -32.76 -41.58
N LYS A 517 35.91 -32.88 -42.13
CA LYS A 517 35.65 -33.43 -43.47
C LYS A 517 36.22 -32.55 -44.58
N MET A 518 36.14 -31.22 -44.46
CA MET A 518 36.73 -30.32 -45.44
C MET A 518 38.26 -30.38 -45.40
N GLU A 519 38.86 -30.54 -44.23
CA GLU A 519 40.30 -30.65 -44.07
C GLU A 519 40.87 -31.93 -44.71
N THR A 520 40.14 -33.05 -44.65
CA THR A 520 40.54 -34.26 -45.38
C THR A 520 40.52 -34.02 -46.90
N VAL A 521 39.49 -33.34 -47.42
CA VAL A 521 39.41 -33.01 -48.86
C VAL A 521 40.45 -31.95 -49.26
N ARG A 522 40.80 -31.00 -48.39
CA ARG A 522 41.89 -30.03 -48.62
C ARG A 522 43.25 -30.71 -48.71
N LYS A 523 43.52 -31.71 -47.87
CA LYS A 523 44.75 -32.51 -47.95
C LYS A 523 44.82 -33.31 -49.25
N GLU A 524 43.71 -33.94 -49.66
CA GLU A 524 43.59 -34.60 -50.97
C GLU A 524 43.89 -33.61 -52.12
N ARG A 525 43.28 -32.42 -52.07
CA ARG A 525 43.50 -31.36 -53.07
C ARG A 525 44.94 -30.85 -53.08
N SER A 526 45.56 -30.64 -51.93
CA SER A 526 46.96 -30.18 -51.82
C SER A 526 47.92 -31.19 -52.43
N ALA A 527 47.71 -32.50 -52.17
CA ALA A 527 48.52 -33.55 -52.78
C ALA A 527 48.38 -33.56 -54.31
N ILE A 528 47.17 -33.34 -54.84
CA ILE A 528 46.92 -33.20 -56.29
C ILE A 528 47.55 -31.91 -56.85
N GLU A 529 47.51 -30.80 -56.11
CA GLU A 529 48.14 -29.53 -56.51
C GLU A 529 49.67 -29.63 -56.53
N GLU A 530 50.30 -30.35 -55.59
CA GLU A 530 51.74 -30.67 -55.63
C GLU A 530 52.11 -31.53 -56.85
N GLN A 531 51.27 -32.53 -57.17
CA GLN A 531 51.44 -33.34 -58.39
C GLN A 531 51.25 -32.50 -59.67
N LEU A 532 50.29 -31.58 -59.69
CA LEU A 532 50.13 -30.63 -60.79
C LEU A 532 51.31 -29.68 -60.92
N GLN A 533 51.83 -29.13 -59.82
CA GLN A 533 52.96 -28.21 -59.84
C GLN A 533 54.24 -28.89 -60.33
N THR A 534 54.48 -30.12 -59.89
CA THR A 534 55.60 -30.93 -60.41
C THR A 534 55.45 -31.22 -61.90
N LEU A 535 54.25 -31.59 -62.38
CA LEU A 535 53.96 -31.75 -63.81
C LEU A 535 54.11 -30.42 -64.60
N GLU A 536 53.66 -29.29 -64.06
CA GLU A 536 53.77 -27.97 -64.69
C GLU A 536 55.23 -27.51 -64.81
N VAL A 537 56.02 -27.69 -63.75
CA VAL A 537 57.47 -27.41 -63.76
C VAL A 537 58.18 -28.28 -64.80
N LEU A 538 57.80 -29.56 -64.93
CA LEU A 538 58.35 -30.45 -65.96
C LEU A 538 57.96 -30.00 -67.38
N ILE A 539 56.70 -29.58 -67.57
CA ILE A 539 56.22 -29.06 -68.86
C ILE A 539 56.90 -27.72 -69.22
N GLU A 540 57.17 -26.86 -68.24
CA GLU A 540 57.83 -25.56 -68.47
C GLU A 540 59.32 -25.71 -68.74
N LYS A 541 60.03 -26.56 -67.98
CA LYS A 541 61.43 -26.92 -68.21
C LYS A 541 61.70 -27.56 -69.57
N ARG A 542 60.66 -28.08 -70.24
CA ARG A 542 60.77 -28.60 -71.61
C ARG A 542 60.98 -27.52 -72.68
N LYS A 543 60.54 -26.28 -72.45
CA LYS A 543 60.71 -25.18 -73.42
C LYS A 543 62.18 -24.74 -73.45
N GLY A 544 62.87 -25.00 -74.55
CA GLY A 544 64.30 -24.72 -74.72
C GLY A 544 65.24 -25.86 -74.29
N SER A 545 64.70 -27.05 -73.98
CA SER A 545 65.46 -28.18 -73.46
C SER A 545 66.01 -29.10 -74.55
N LEU A 546 66.95 -29.97 -74.19
CA LEU A 546 67.54 -30.98 -75.08
C LEU A 546 66.46 -31.87 -75.76
N CYS A 547 65.35 -32.17 -75.06
CA CYS A 547 64.19 -32.88 -75.61
C CYS A 547 63.56 -32.16 -76.82
N GLU A 548 63.29 -30.86 -76.74
CA GLU A 548 62.70 -30.09 -77.85
C GLU A 548 63.65 -30.04 -79.07
N TRP A 549 64.95 -29.94 -78.80
CA TRP A 549 65.97 -30.00 -79.85
C TRP A 549 66.06 -31.38 -80.52
N LEU A 550 65.98 -32.46 -79.74
CA LEU A 550 66.04 -33.84 -80.24
C LEU A 550 64.81 -34.19 -81.10
N GLU A 551 63.61 -33.81 -80.69
CA GLU A 551 62.38 -33.97 -81.49
C GLU A 551 62.47 -33.31 -82.87
N LYS A 552 63.16 -32.16 -82.96
CA LYS A 552 63.29 -31.39 -84.21
C LYS A 552 64.41 -31.89 -85.13
N ASN A 553 65.47 -32.49 -84.61
CA ASN A 553 66.69 -32.80 -85.37
C ASN A 553 66.95 -34.31 -85.58
N LYS A 554 66.35 -35.21 -84.79
CA LYS A 554 66.51 -36.67 -84.94
C LYS A 554 65.20 -37.41 -84.70
N PRO A 555 64.61 -38.12 -85.69
CA PRO A 555 63.35 -38.86 -85.51
C PRO A 555 63.46 -40.06 -84.55
N ASP A 556 64.58 -40.80 -84.56
CA ASP A 556 64.75 -42.05 -83.80
C ASP A 556 65.38 -41.86 -82.39
N TRP A 557 65.30 -40.65 -81.84
CA TRP A 557 65.97 -40.28 -80.59
C TRP A 557 65.37 -40.99 -79.35
N GLN A 558 64.07 -41.30 -79.39
CA GLN A 558 63.33 -41.94 -78.30
C GLN A 558 63.83 -43.36 -78.02
N GLU A 559 64.20 -44.10 -79.06
CA GLU A 559 64.73 -45.47 -78.97
C GLU A 559 66.23 -45.53 -78.67
N THR A 560 66.93 -44.39 -78.72
CA THR A 560 68.40 -44.32 -78.61
C THR A 560 68.86 -43.50 -77.40
N ILE A 561 68.76 -42.17 -77.47
CA ILE A 561 69.20 -41.25 -76.40
C ILE A 561 68.19 -41.23 -75.25
N GLY A 562 66.89 -41.33 -75.57
CA GLY A 562 65.79 -41.29 -74.60
C GLY A 562 65.80 -42.41 -73.57
N LYS A 563 66.26 -43.63 -73.93
CA LYS A 563 66.32 -44.78 -73.00
C LYS A 563 67.42 -44.69 -71.95
N VAL A 564 68.45 -43.87 -72.19
CA VAL A 564 69.69 -43.82 -71.39
C VAL A 564 69.80 -42.49 -70.62
N ALA A 565 69.20 -41.41 -71.12
CA ALA A 565 69.25 -40.10 -70.48
C ALA A 565 68.20 -39.95 -69.36
N ASP A 566 68.58 -39.29 -68.27
CA ASP A 566 67.68 -38.95 -67.17
C ASP A 566 66.66 -37.87 -67.61
N GLU A 567 65.37 -38.12 -67.36
CA GLU A 567 64.29 -37.21 -67.77
C GLU A 567 64.47 -35.81 -67.17
N GLU A 568 64.68 -35.69 -65.86
CA GLU A 568 64.67 -34.38 -65.18
C GLU A 568 65.99 -33.62 -65.30
N LEU A 569 67.13 -34.32 -65.27
CA LEU A 569 68.44 -33.69 -65.17
C LEU A 569 69.15 -33.48 -66.52
N VAL A 570 68.83 -34.30 -67.52
CA VAL A 570 69.53 -34.32 -68.81
C VAL A 570 68.61 -33.92 -69.96
N LEU A 571 67.42 -34.49 -70.05
CA LEU A 571 66.50 -34.24 -71.16
C LEU A 571 65.73 -32.91 -71.03
N TYR A 572 65.36 -32.51 -69.81
CA TYR A 572 64.65 -31.25 -69.51
C TYR A 572 65.57 -30.12 -69.00
N ASN A 573 66.88 -30.19 -69.26
CA ASN A 573 67.82 -29.15 -68.88
C ASN A 573 68.02 -28.12 -70.01
N ASN A 574 67.86 -26.83 -69.70
CA ASN A 574 67.92 -25.70 -70.62
C ASN A 574 69.33 -25.12 -70.81
N GLU A 575 70.32 -25.56 -70.04
CA GLU A 575 71.69 -25.02 -70.08
C GLU A 575 72.62 -25.76 -71.06
N LEU A 576 72.16 -26.87 -71.64
CA LEU A 576 73.01 -27.81 -72.38
C LEU A 576 73.40 -27.38 -73.81
N GLN A 577 72.88 -26.25 -74.31
CA GLN A 577 73.24 -25.60 -75.60
C GLN A 577 73.69 -26.56 -76.73
N PRO A 578 72.83 -27.47 -77.20
CA PRO A 578 73.22 -28.51 -78.15
C PRO A 578 73.55 -27.95 -79.55
N GLN A 579 74.67 -28.39 -80.12
CA GLN A 579 75.13 -28.02 -81.48
C GLN A 579 75.38 -29.26 -82.35
N LEU A 580 75.05 -29.16 -83.64
CA LEU A 580 75.21 -30.25 -84.61
C LEU A 580 76.62 -30.18 -85.23
N VAL A 581 77.50 -31.11 -84.86
CA VAL A 581 78.86 -31.20 -85.41
C VAL A 581 78.97 -32.47 -86.29
N ASN A 582 79.32 -32.30 -87.56
CA ASN A 582 79.55 -33.42 -88.47
C ASN A 582 80.90 -34.07 -88.19
N LYS A 583 80.89 -35.24 -87.57
CA LYS A 583 81.91 -36.30 -87.73
C LYS A 583 81.35 -37.66 -87.29
N GLU A 584 81.76 -38.69 -88.02
CA GLU A 584 81.27 -40.06 -87.98
C GLU A 584 81.48 -40.77 -86.62
N ALA A 585 80.53 -41.65 -86.29
CA ALA A 585 80.54 -42.73 -85.30
C ALA A 585 80.62 -42.40 -83.78
N THR A 586 79.49 -42.66 -83.10
CA THR A 586 79.24 -42.97 -81.67
C THR A 586 79.66 -41.97 -80.56
N LEU A 587 78.67 -41.64 -79.71
CA LEU A 587 78.84 -40.96 -78.43
C LEU A 587 79.83 -41.77 -77.55
N PHE A 588 81.05 -41.27 -77.38
CA PHE A 588 82.14 -41.89 -76.60
C PHE A 588 82.57 -43.31 -77.03
N GLY A 589 82.39 -43.73 -78.28
CA GLY A 589 83.07 -44.92 -78.82
C GLY A 589 82.62 -46.29 -78.27
N VAL A 590 81.43 -46.41 -77.65
CA VAL A 590 80.88 -47.68 -77.16
C VAL A 590 79.51 -47.96 -77.79
N SER A 591 79.33 -49.16 -78.34
CA SER A 591 78.04 -49.66 -78.86
C SER A 591 77.36 -50.54 -77.81
N LEU A 592 76.21 -50.11 -77.29
CA LEU A 592 75.43 -50.84 -76.28
C LEU A 592 74.15 -51.41 -76.90
N ASN A 593 73.79 -52.64 -76.50
CA ASN A 593 72.51 -53.24 -76.89
C ASN A 593 71.40 -52.74 -75.93
N LEU A 594 70.49 -51.91 -76.45
CA LEU A 594 69.45 -51.23 -75.67
C LEU A 594 68.08 -51.92 -75.74
N THR A 595 67.99 -53.12 -76.32
CA THR A 595 66.72 -53.88 -76.39
C THR A 595 66.25 -54.41 -75.03
N ALA A 596 67.13 -54.45 -74.02
CA ALA A 596 66.82 -54.96 -72.68
C ALA A 596 66.34 -53.88 -71.68
N ILE A 597 66.28 -52.60 -72.08
CA ILE A 597 65.85 -51.49 -71.21
C ILE A 597 64.42 -51.09 -71.58
N GLU A 598 63.44 -51.60 -70.83
CA GLU A 598 62.04 -51.14 -70.87
C GLU A 598 61.90 -49.84 -70.09
N ARG A 599 62.28 -48.72 -70.71
CA ARG A 599 62.06 -47.38 -70.17
C ARG A 599 61.50 -46.51 -71.30
N SER A 600 60.20 -46.23 -71.25
CA SER A 600 59.53 -45.33 -72.20
C SER A 600 59.63 -43.90 -71.68
N VAL A 601 60.16 -43.01 -72.51
CA VAL A 601 60.13 -41.56 -72.24
C VAL A 601 58.68 -41.10 -72.35
N ARG A 602 58.16 -40.40 -71.34
CA ARG A 602 56.77 -39.92 -71.35
C ARG A 602 56.52 -39.01 -72.55
N THR A 603 55.51 -39.32 -73.36
CA THR A 603 55.20 -38.49 -74.54
C THR A 603 54.48 -37.19 -74.15
N PRO A 604 54.54 -36.16 -75.00
CA PRO A 604 53.87 -34.87 -74.74
C PRO A 604 52.35 -34.99 -74.61
N GLU A 605 51.76 -35.97 -75.31
CA GLU A 605 50.32 -36.27 -75.25
C GLU A 605 49.96 -36.89 -73.88
N GLU A 606 50.76 -37.83 -73.38
CA GLU A 606 50.55 -38.52 -72.11
C GLU A 606 50.71 -37.57 -70.90
N MET A 607 51.70 -36.66 -70.93
CA MET A 607 51.89 -35.65 -69.88
C MET A 607 50.73 -34.65 -69.83
N LYS A 608 50.19 -34.25 -70.99
CA LYS A 608 49.00 -33.39 -71.07
C LYS A 608 47.74 -34.11 -70.59
N GLN A 609 47.54 -35.36 -70.98
CA GLN A 609 46.40 -36.17 -70.52
C GLN A 609 46.44 -36.41 -69.01
N GLU A 610 47.62 -36.67 -68.43
CA GLU A 610 47.77 -36.82 -66.98
C GLU A 610 47.55 -35.49 -66.26
N ARG A 611 48.06 -34.37 -66.79
CA ARG A 611 47.77 -33.03 -66.27
C ARG A 611 46.28 -32.72 -66.31
N ASP A 612 45.59 -33.02 -67.40
CA ASP A 612 44.15 -32.77 -67.53
C ASP A 612 43.34 -33.70 -66.60
N ARG A 613 43.79 -34.93 -66.39
CA ARG A 613 43.22 -35.87 -65.40
C ARG A 613 43.40 -35.37 -63.97
N GLN A 614 44.59 -34.90 -63.61
CA GLN A 614 44.86 -34.32 -62.29
C GLN A 614 44.12 -32.98 -62.09
N GLN A 615 43.95 -32.19 -63.15
CA GLN A 615 43.14 -30.97 -63.11
C GLN A 615 41.65 -31.27 -62.94
N ALA A 616 41.13 -32.31 -63.59
CA ALA A 616 39.77 -32.79 -63.36
C ALA A 616 39.59 -33.32 -61.93
N ALA A 617 40.58 -34.03 -61.38
CA ALA A 617 40.57 -34.47 -59.98
C ALA A 617 40.59 -33.29 -59.00
N ARG A 618 41.39 -32.25 -59.27
CA ARG A 618 41.39 -30.99 -58.51
C ARG A 618 40.05 -30.27 -58.55
N GLN A 619 39.40 -30.24 -59.72
CA GLN A 619 38.06 -29.67 -59.88
C GLN A 619 37.03 -30.48 -59.06
N LEU A 620 37.07 -31.81 -59.11
CA LEU A 620 36.20 -32.67 -58.32
C LEU A 620 36.39 -32.48 -56.80
N CYS A 621 37.64 -32.31 -56.32
CA CYS A 621 37.89 -31.93 -54.93
C CYS A 621 37.35 -30.53 -54.59
N THR A 622 37.41 -29.58 -55.52
CA THR A 622 36.87 -28.22 -55.35
C THR A 622 35.35 -28.24 -55.28
N ASP A 623 34.68 -29.01 -56.15
CA ASP A 623 33.23 -29.20 -56.14
C ASP A 623 32.75 -29.96 -54.88
N ARG A 624 33.56 -30.88 -54.37
CA ARG A 624 33.29 -31.57 -53.11
C ARG A 624 33.42 -30.61 -51.92
N LEU A 625 34.37 -29.68 -51.95
CA LEU A 625 34.51 -28.64 -50.91
C LEU A 625 33.35 -27.64 -50.93
N THR A 626 32.89 -27.22 -52.11
CA THR A 626 31.73 -26.31 -52.22
C THR A 626 30.46 -26.99 -51.72
N ARG A 627 30.19 -28.24 -52.13
CA ARG A 627 29.06 -29.03 -51.60
C ARG A 627 29.11 -29.22 -50.09
N LEU A 628 30.27 -29.56 -49.52
CA LEU A 628 30.42 -29.68 -48.06
C LEU A 628 30.17 -28.35 -47.34
N THR A 629 30.49 -27.22 -47.95
CA THR A 629 30.23 -25.88 -47.40
C THR A 629 28.74 -25.54 -47.44
N GLU A 630 28.04 -25.92 -48.52
CA GLU A 630 26.59 -25.76 -48.65
C GLU A 630 25.84 -26.66 -47.65
N GLU A 631 26.23 -27.93 -47.55
CA GLU A 631 25.70 -28.90 -46.58
C GLU A 631 25.91 -28.43 -45.13
N GLU A 632 27.08 -27.84 -44.80
CA GLU A 632 27.33 -27.21 -43.50
C GLU A 632 26.32 -26.08 -43.23
N GLY A 633 26.12 -25.19 -44.20
CA GLY A 633 25.20 -24.06 -44.10
C GLY A 633 23.74 -24.48 -43.89
N GLU A 634 23.27 -25.48 -44.65
CA GLU A 634 21.93 -26.03 -44.52
C GLU A 634 21.73 -26.75 -43.19
N ALA A 635 22.70 -27.57 -42.77
CA ALA A 635 22.62 -28.31 -41.52
C ALA A 635 22.61 -27.36 -40.31
N VAL A 636 23.46 -26.32 -40.30
CA VAL A 636 23.46 -25.27 -39.27
C VAL A 636 22.12 -24.51 -39.27
N SER A 637 21.62 -24.09 -40.43
CA SER A 637 20.34 -23.38 -40.54
C SER A 637 19.15 -24.22 -40.05
N SER A 638 19.14 -25.52 -40.35
CA SER A 638 18.09 -26.43 -39.89
C SER A 638 18.08 -26.60 -38.37
N LEU A 639 19.28 -26.70 -37.77
CA LEU A 639 19.49 -26.83 -36.33
C LEU A 639 19.07 -25.55 -35.60
N GLU A 640 19.51 -24.39 -36.09
CA GLU A 640 19.14 -23.08 -35.55
C GLU A 640 17.63 -22.84 -35.63
N LYS A 641 16.96 -23.24 -36.74
CA LYS A 641 15.50 -23.16 -36.86
C LYS A 641 14.77 -24.04 -35.84
N LYS A 642 15.28 -25.24 -35.54
CA LYS A 642 14.67 -26.14 -34.54
C LYS A 642 14.70 -25.52 -33.14
N TYR A 643 15.87 -25.07 -32.70
CA TYR A 643 16.02 -24.42 -31.39
C TYR A 643 15.29 -23.07 -31.32
N SER A 644 15.28 -22.29 -32.40
CA SER A 644 14.53 -21.04 -32.47
C SER A 644 13.02 -21.24 -32.29
N LYS A 645 12.44 -22.31 -32.88
CA LYS A 645 11.02 -22.64 -32.67
C LYS A 645 10.73 -23.01 -31.21
N GLN A 646 11.58 -23.80 -30.58
CA GLN A 646 11.43 -24.16 -29.16
C GLN A 646 11.55 -22.94 -28.25
N ILE A 647 12.56 -22.09 -28.48
CA ILE A 647 12.74 -20.83 -27.76
C ILE A 647 11.54 -19.90 -27.96
N HIS A 648 10.99 -19.83 -29.17
CA HIS A 648 9.84 -18.98 -29.45
C HIS A 648 8.58 -19.44 -28.70
N SER A 649 8.32 -20.75 -28.65
CA SER A 649 7.21 -21.32 -27.87
C SER A 649 7.32 -20.96 -26.38
N ILE A 650 8.52 -21.10 -25.79
CA ILE A 650 8.74 -20.76 -24.37
C ILE A 650 8.63 -19.25 -24.14
N LEU A 651 9.08 -18.42 -25.09
CA LEU A 651 8.94 -16.97 -25.03
C LEU A 651 7.47 -16.52 -25.08
N GLU A 652 6.63 -17.17 -25.89
CA GLU A 652 5.19 -16.89 -25.92
C GLU A 652 4.53 -17.17 -24.58
N GLU A 653 4.83 -18.31 -23.95
CA GLU A 653 4.36 -18.65 -22.61
C GLU A 653 4.89 -17.68 -21.55
N GLN A 654 6.17 -17.31 -21.62
CA GLN A 654 6.77 -16.33 -20.72
C GLN A 654 6.09 -14.97 -20.84
N HIS A 655 5.79 -14.51 -22.05
CA HIS A 655 5.07 -13.25 -22.26
C HIS A 655 3.64 -13.28 -21.73
N LEU A 656 2.97 -14.43 -21.78
CA LEU A 656 1.66 -14.61 -21.16
C LEU A 656 1.76 -14.48 -19.64
N MET A 657 2.72 -15.17 -19.01
CA MET A 657 2.95 -15.08 -17.55
C MET A 657 3.34 -13.66 -17.13
N GLU A 658 4.18 -12.96 -17.90
CA GLU A 658 4.57 -11.58 -17.64
C GLU A 658 3.38 -10.60 -17.75
N ALA A 659 2.49 -10.82 -18.71
CA ALA A 659 1.28 -10.00 -18.87
C ALA A 659 0.31 -10.21 -17.70
N GLU A 660 0.10 -11.46 -17.27
CA GLU A 660 -0.70 -11.77 -16.08
C GLU A 660 -0.11 -11.14 -14.82
N ARG A 661 1.21 -11.23 -14.65
CA ARG A 661 1.92 -10.64 -13.52
C ARG A 661 1.83 -9.12 -13.49
N MET A 662 1.91 -8.44 -14.64
CA MET A 662 1.81 -6.97 -14.73
C MET A 662 0.48 -6.40 -14.19
N GLN A 663 -0.58 -7.20 -14.17
CA GLN A 663 -1.90 -6.75 -13.72
C GLN A 663 -2.17 -7.06 -12.26
N ILE A 664 -1.43 -7.99 -11.67
CA ILE A 664 -1.57 -8.31 -10.25
C ILE A 664 -1.42 -7.04 -9.39
N PRO A 665 -0.46 -6.12 -9.61
CA PRO A 665 -0.40 -4.86 -8.88
C PRO A 665 -1.67 -4.01 -8.99
N ALA A 666 -2.30 -3.93 -10.17
CA ALA A 666 -3.54 -3.19 -10.36
C ALA A 666 -4.72 -3.86 -9.64
N LYS A 667 -4.84 -5.19 -9.74
CA LYS A 667 -5.86 -5.97 -9.03
C LYS A 667 -5.68 -5.91 -7.50
N LEU A 668 -4.43 -5.99 -7.03
CA LEU A 668 -4.09 -5.81 -5.62
C LEU A 668 -4.47 -4.41 -5.14
N LYS A 669 -4.16 -3.38 -5.93
CA LYS A 669 -4.53 -2.00 -5.58
C LYS A 669 -6.06 -1.82 -5.51
N ASN A 670 -6.81 -2.43 -6.43
CA ASN A 670 -8.26 -2.39 -6.42
C ASN A 670 -8.83 -3.12 -5.19
N LEU A 671 -8.40 -4.36 -4.92
CA LEU A 671 -8.85 -5.10 -3.73
C LEU A 671 -8.44 -4.42 -2.41
N GLN A 672 -7.27 -3.77 -2.37
CA GLN A 672 -6.86 -2.95 -1.22
C GLN A 672 -7.74 -1.71 -1.05
N ALA A 673 -8.14 -1.07 -2.15
CA ALA A 673 -9.08 0.05 -2.12
C ALA A 673 -10.47 -0.41 -1.70
N ASP A 674 -10.94 -1.56 -2.18
CA ASP A 674 -12.21 -2.17 -1.79
C ASP A 674 -12.19 -2.53 -0.30
N TYR A 675 -11.14 -3.18 0.18
CA TYR A 675 -10.93 -3.46 1.61
C TYR A 675 -10.94 -2.18 2.46
N ALA A 676 -10.23 -1.13 2.02
CA ALA A 676 -10.23 0.16 2.71
C ALA A 676 -11.63 0.81 2.69
N SER A 677 -12.38 0.67 1.60
CA SER A 677 -13.74 1.17 1.48
C SER A 677 -14.70 0.42 2.42
N TRP A 678 -14.59 -0.90 2.52
CA TRP A 678 -15.37 -1.73 3.43
C TRP A 678 -15.03 -1.42 4.89
N LYS A 679 -13.74 -1.26 5.20
CA LYS A 679 -13.30 -0.81 6.52
C LYS A 679 -13.87 0.57 6.87
N THR A 680 -13.89 1.50 5.92
CA THR A 680 -14.46 2.84 6.14
C THR A 680 -15.97 2.75 6.35
N LYS A 681 -16.69 1.97 5.55
CA LYS A 681 -18.14 1.73 5.72
C LYS A 681 -18.48 1.07 7.06
N GLU A 682 -17.67 0.11 7.50
CA GLU A 682 -17.79 -0.54 8.81
C GLU A 682 -17.59 0.46 9.95
N GLU A 683 -16.55 1.30 9.88
CA GLU A 683 -16.30 2.37 10.86
C GLU A 683 -17.42 3.43 10.85
N GLU A 684 -17.91 3.81 9.67
CA GLU A 684 -19.04 4.73 9.47
C GLU A 684 -20.34 4.17 10.05
N TRP A 685 -20.64 2.89 9.79
CA TRP A 685 -21.79 2.21 10.35
C TRP A 685 -21.72 2.15 11.87
N LYS A 686 -20.56 1.74 12.43
CA LYS A 686 -20.34 1.73 13.88
C LYS A 686 -20.51 3.10 14.49
N ARG A 687 -19.93 4.13 13.87
CA ARG A 687 -20.07 5.52 14.32
C ARG A 687 -21.53 5.96 14.27
N GLY A 688 -22.23 5.75 13.16
CA GLY A 688 -23.63 6.12 12.99
C GLY A 688 -24.54 5.45 14.03
N CYS A 689 -24.44 4.12 14.19
CA CYS A 689 -25.20 3.41 15.22
C CYS A 689 -24.84 3.86 16.63
N THR A 690 -23.57 4.14 16.91
CA THR A 690 -23.14 4.65 18.23
C THR A 690 -23.70 6.05 18.49
N GLU A 691 -23.66 6.95 17.50
CA GLU A 691 -24.20 8.31 17.59
C GLU A 691 -25.72 8.31 17.80
N GLU A 692 -26.47 7.48 17.06
CA GLU A 692 -27.91 7.32 17.23
C GLU A 692 -28.27 6.78 18.63
N LEU A 693 -27.58 5.74 19.08
CA LEU A 693 -27.80 5.16 20.42
C LEU A 693 -27.37 6.13 21.53
N GLN A 694 -26.31 6.90 21.33
CA GLN A 694 -25.87 7.92 22.29
C GLN A 694 -26.88 9.08 22.36
N ALA A 695 -27.46 9.48 21.22
CA ALA A 695 -28.53 10.48 21.19
C ALA A 695 -29.78 9.96 21.92
N GLN A 696 -30.17 8.70 21.72
CA GLN A 696 -31.25 8.06 22.47
C GLN A 696 -30.95 8.01 23.98
N LEU A 697 -29.73 7.66 24.38
CA LEU A 697 -29.31 7.66 25.79
C LEU A 697 -29.39 9.07 26.41
N ASN A 698 -29.00 10.10 25.66
CA ASN A 698 -29.08 11.48 26.12
C ASN A 698 -30.55 11.93 26.28
N ASP A 699 -31.43 11.56 25.35
CA ASP A 699 -32.88 11.83 25.45
C ASP A 699 -33.50 11.11 26.66
N ILE A 700 -33.21 9.81 26.83
CA ILE A 700 -33.66 9.03 28.00
C ILE A 700 -33.12 9.66 29.29
N GLY A 701 -31.85 10.09 29.31
CA GLY A 701 -31.24 10.78 30.45
C GLY A 701 -31.95 12.08 30.80
N HIS A 702 -32.34 12.88 29.79
CA HIS A 702 -33.14 14.08 30.01
C HIS A 702 -34.54 13.76 30.56
N ARG A 703 -35.22 12.76 29.98
CA ARG A 703 -36.54 12.28 30.46
C ARG A 703 -36.47 11.77 31.91
N LEU A 704 -35.41 11.08 32.29
CA LEU A 704 -35.15 10.64 33.67
C LEU A 704 -34.98 11.82 34.61
N TYR A 705 -34.17 12.81 34.23
CA TYR A 705 -33.96 14.02 35.04
C TYR A 705 -35.28 14.77 35.30
N VAL A 706 -36.12 14.92 34.26
CA VAL A 706 -37.44 15.55 34.40
C VAL A 706 -38.35 14.74 35.33
N ALA A 707 -38.41 13.42 35.17
CA ALA A 707 -39.24 12.56 36.02
C ALA A 707 -38.77 12.54 37.48
N GLU A 708 -37.46 12.54 37.74
CA GLU A 708 -36.90 12.65 39.10
C GLU A 708 -37.27 14.00 39.74
N GLY A 709 -37.22 15.10 38.97
CA GLY A 709 -37.68 16.42 39.42
C GLY A 709 -39.19 16.48 39.71
N GLU A 710 -40.02 15.80 38.91
CA GLU A 710 -41.46 15.66 39.17
C GLU A 710 -41.74 14.88 40.46
N LYS A 711 -40.98 13.81 40.72
CA LYS A 711 -41.07 13.04 41.97
C LYS A 711 -40.76 13.91 43.18
N GLU A 712 -39.68 14.70 43.13
CA GLU A 712 -39.34 15.63 44.21
C GLU A 712 -40.44 16.67 44.47
N LYS A 713 -41.02 17.25 43.41
CA LYS A 713 -42.15 18.18 43.54
C LYS A 713 -43.34 17.54 44.26
N HIS A 714 -43.68 16.32 43.87
CA HIS A 714 -44.76 15.55 44.48
C HIS A 714 -44.50 15.20 45.95
N LEU A 715 -43.26 14.88 46.31
CA LEU A 715 -42.87 14.65 47.71
C LEU A 715 -42.91 15.94 48.54
N ALA A 716 -42.44 17.06 47.99
CA ALA A 716 -42.48 18.36 48.65
C ALA A 716 -43.93 18.84 48.85
N GLU A 717 -44.79 18.64 47.85
CA GLU A 717 -46.21 18.98 47.92
C GLU A 717 -46.95 18.11 48.95
N ARG A 718 -46.63 16.80 49.04
CA ARG A 718 -47.11 15.91 50.11
C ARG A 718 -46.84 16.50 51.48
N GLU A 719 -45.58 16.90 51.71
CA GLU A 719 -45.16 17.40 53.02
C GLU A 719 -45.81 18.74 53.34
N LYS A 720 -45.98 19.61 52.34
CA LYS A 720 -46.68 20.89 52.48
C LYS A 720 -48.15 20.70 52.86
N LEU A 721 -48.86 19.77 52.20
CA LEU A 721 -50.27 19.47 52.48
C LEU A 721 -50.44 18.86 53.87
N LEU A 722 -49.58 17.90 54.26
CA LEU A 722 -49.61 17.33 55.62
C LEU A 722 -49.35 18.40 56.70
N LYS A 723 -48.41 19.32 56.46
CA LYS A 723 -48.18 20.47 57.35
C LYS A 723 -49.42 21.37 57.45
N ALA A 724 -50.13 21.60 56.35
CA ALA A 724 -51.37 22.37 56.34
C ALA A 724 -52.49 21.69 57.14
N CYS A 725 -52.71 20.38 56.97
CA CYS A 725 -53.69 19.60 57.75
C CYS A 725 -53.41 19.69 59.26
N ARG A 726 -52.14 19.52 59.66
CA ARG A 726 -51.72 19.64 61.07
C ARG A 726 -51.92 21.04 61.62
N LYS A 727 -51.70 22.07 60.82
CA LYS A 727 -51.93 23.46 61.21
C LYS A 727 -53.41 23.71 61.51
N VAL A 728 -54.31 23.30 60.60
CA VAL A 728 -55.76 23.43 60.80
C VAL A 728 -56.22 22.74 62.09
N TYR A 729 -55.75 21.51 62.33
CA TYR A 729 -56.04 20.80 63.58
C TYR A 729 -55.53 21.54 64.83
N ASN A 730 -54.29 22.01 64.80
CA ASN A 730 -53.70 22.73 65.94
C ASN A 730 -54.46 24.02 66.23
N ASP A 731 -54.81 24.80 65.20
CA ASP A 731 -55.55 26.05 65.33
C ASP A 731 -56.95 25.77 65.94
N SER A 732 -57.73 24.82 65.40
CA SER A 732 -59.05 24.44 65.95
C SER A 732 -58.96 23.84 67.35
N ARG A 733 -57.90 23.09 67.68
CA ARG A 733 -57.67 22.57 69.03
C ARG A 733 -57.38 23.69 70.03
N THR A 734 -56.64 24.72 69.62
CA THR A 734 -56.38 25.88 70.48
C THR A 734 -57.63 26.69 70.75
N GLU A 735 -58.52 26.84 69.76
CA GLU A 735 -59.82 27.51 69.94
C GLU A 735 -60.72 26.74 70.92
N LEU A 736 -60.91 25.43 70.72
CA LEU A 736 -61.71 24.60 71.65
C LEU A 736 -61.16 24.60 73.08
N ARG A 737 -59.83 24.62 73.23
CA ARG A 737 -59.19 24.70 74.55
C ARG A 737 -59.48 26.04 75.22
N LYS A 738 -59.43 27.14 74.47
CA LYS A 738 -59.75 28.47 74.98
C LYS A 738 -61.22 28.57 75.40
N GLU A 739 -62.15 28.05 74.60
CA GLU A 739 -63.58 28.00 74.95
C GLU A 739 -63.83 27.21 76.24
N LEU A 740 -63.11 26.10 76.44
CA LEU A 740 -63.22 25.29 77.64
C LEU A 740 -62.65 26.00 78.86
N GLU A 741 -61.49 26.64 78.74
CA GLU A 741 -60.85 27.40 79.82
C GLU A 741 -61.75 28.56 80.28
N GLU A 742 -62.37 29.30 79.34
CA GLU A 742 -63.33 30.37 79.63
C GLU A 742 -64.59 29.83 80.32
N PHE A 743 -65.14 28.70 79.87
CA PHE A 743 -66.32 28.07 80.48
C PHE A 743 -66.04 27.56 81.89
N VAL A 744 -64.94 26.82 82.10
CA VAL A 744 -64.56 26.28 83.41
C VAL A 744 -64.31 27.41 84.40
N ALA A 745 -63.63 28.48 83.99
CA ALA A 745 -63.42 29.66 84.84
C ALA A 745 -64.76 30.27 85.31
N SER A 746 -65.75 30.38 84.41
CA SER A 746 -67.06 30.93 84.76
C SER A 746 -67.83 30.07 85.77
N VAL A 747 -67.86 28.74 85.57
CA VAL A 747 -68.58 27.83 86.47
C VAL A 747 -67.87 27.67 87.81
N GLN A 748 -66.53 27.69 87.82
CA GLN A 748 -65.77 27.64 89.07
C GLN A 748 -66.02 28.89 89.93
N GLN A 749 -66.21 30.05 89.31
CA GLN A 749 -66.60 31.28 90.01
C GLN A 749 -68.02 31.17 90.62
N GLU A 750 -68.96 30.49 89.95
CA GLU A 750 -70.30 30.19 90.49
C GLU A 750 -70.23 29.23 91.70
N ILE A 751 -69.40 28.19 91.63
CA ILE A 751 -69.16 27.23 92.73
C ILE A 751 -68.56 27.95 93.95
N GLU A 752 -67.51 28.74 93.75
CA GLU A 752 -66.82 29.43 94.85
C GLU A 752 -67.76 30.41 95.57
N ARG A 753 -68.61 31.13 94.82
CA ARG A 753 -69.62 32.03 95.37
C ARG A 753 -70.66 31.28 96.22
N MET A 754 -71.16 30.15 95.74
CA MET A 754 -72.14 29.34 96.49
C MET A 754 -71.52 28.58 97.67
N LYS A 755 -70.25 28.20 97.56
CA LYS A 755 -69.47 27.58 98.64
C LYS A 755 -69.28 28.54 99.81
N GLN A 756 -68.94 29.79 99.53
CA GLN A 756 -68.85 30.84 100.55
C GLN A 756 -70.21 31.04 101.25
N GLN A 757 -71.30 31.15 100.49
CA GLN A 757 -72.67 31.28 101.05
C GLN A 757 -73.11 30.07 101.88
N THR A 758 -72.67 28.86 101.51
CA THR A 758 -73.02 27.63 102.22
C THR A 758 -72.17 27.45 103.46
N GLU A 759 -70.87 27.72 103.42
CA GLU A 759 -69.99 27.64 104.59
C GLU A 759 -70.36 28.68 105.66
N GLU A 760 -70.84 29.87 105.25
CA GLU A 760 -71.46 30.84 106.16
C GLU A 760 -72.69 30.24 106.86
N ARG A 761 -73.64 29.67 106.10
CA ARG A 761 -74.85 29.03 106.65
C ARG A 761 -74.57 27.76 107.46
N LYS A 762 -73.53 26.99 107.11
CA LYS A 762 -73.10 25.81 107.89
C LYS A 762 -72.44 26.21 109.19
N LYS A 763 -71.64 27.28 109.23
CA LYS A 763 -71.08 27.80 110.49
C LYS A 763 -72.19 28.26 111.41
N GLU A 764 -73.17 28.99 110.87
CA GLU A 764 -74.37 29.40 111.61
C GLU A 764 -75.13 28.20 112.16
N LEU A 765 -75.44 27.19 111.34
CA LEU A 765 -76.13 26.00 111.79
C LEU A 765 -75.29 25.18 112.78
N LYS A 766 -73.96 25.02 112.58
CA LYS A 766 -73.07 24.17 113.43
C LYS A 766 -72.96 24.74 114.82
N GLN A 767 -72.86 26.05 114.93
CA GLN A 767 -72.96 26.73 116.22
C GLN A 767 -74.31 26.44 116.90
N VAL A 768 -75.41 26.44 116.14
CA VAL A 768 -76.74 26.17 116.70
C VAL A 768 -76.89 24.68 117.09
N GLN A 769 -76.33 23.73 116.34
CA GLN A 769 -76.36 22.29 116.65
C GLN A 769 -75.47 21.91 117.82
N GLU A 770 -74.23 22.38 117.86
CA GLU A 770 -73.31 22.11 118.96
C GLU A 770 -73.84 22.72 120.26
N ASN A 771 -74.44 23.92 120.21
CA ASN A 771 -75.10 24.52 121.37
C ASN A 771 -76.32 23.69 121.85
N GLU A 772 -77.10 23.07 120.96
CA GLU A 772 -78.27 22.26 121.33
C GLU A 772 -77.92 20.80 121.73
N LEU A 773 -76.77 20.26 121.27
CA LEU A 773 -76.27 18.91 121.62
C LEU A 773 -75.29 18.89 122.82
N ASN A 774 -74.46 19.92 123.03
CA ASN A 774 -73.69 20.07 124.29
C ASN A 774 -74.62 20.33 125.48
N GLY A 775 -75.77 20.98 125.23
CA GLY A 775 -76.84 21.08 126.22
C GLY A 775 -77.48 19.73 126.58
N LYS A 776 -77.19 18.64 125.86
CA LYS A 776 -77.83 17.31 126.01
C LYS A 776 -76.91 16.06 126.06
N GLY A 777 -75.62 16.10 125.69
CA GLY A 777 -74.62 15.08 126.05
C GLY A 777 -74.33 13.87 125.10
N ALA A 778 -74.34 14.04 123.77
CA ALA A 778 -74.21 12.94 122.77
C ALA A 778 -72.84 12.79 122.05
N ASP A 779 -72.48 11.57 121.58
CA ASP A 779 -71.24 11.22 120.84
C ASP A 779 -71.50 10.96 119.32
N THR A 780 -70.94 11.78 118.42
CA THR A 780 -71.44 12.01 117.04
C THR A 780 -70.75 11.26 115.88
N VAL A 781 -69.76 10.40 116.12
CA VAL A 781 -68.87 9.87 115.05
C VAL A 781 -69.39 8.62 114.32
N THR A 782 -70.22 7.80 114.95
CA THR A 782 -70.52 6.42 114.50
C THR A 782 -71.69 6.29 113.52
N ILE A 783 -72.54 7.31 113.40
CA ILE A 783 -73.87 7.20 112.73
C ILE A 783 -73.83 7.47 111.21
N ARG A 784 -72.78 8.12 110.68
CA ARG A 784 -72.67 8.54 109.25
C ARG A 784 -72.39 7.41 108.24
N LYS A 785 -72.00 6.21 108.66
CA LYS A 785 -71.51 5.16 107.75
C LYS A 785 -72.60 4.26 107.12
N TYR A 786 -73.83 4.28 107.63
CA TYR A 786 -74.87 3.31 107.23
C TYR A 786 -75.89 3.82 106.19
N ASP A 787 -75.93 5.11 105.86
CA ASP A 787 -76.96 5.68 104.96
C ASP A 787 -76.67 5.55 103.45
N ASP A 788 -75.40 5.58 103.05
CA ASP A 788 -75.04 5.68 101.63
C ASP A 788 -75.30 4.40 100.81
N ARG A 789 -75.50 3.25 101.46
CA ARG A 789 -75.50 1.93 100.79
C ARG A 789 -76.88 1.47 100.28
N LEU A 790 -77.99 2.08 100.69
CA LEU A 790 -79.36 1.60 100.37
C LEU A 790 -79.97 2.14 99.06
N ALA A 791 -79.44 3.23 98.49
CA ALA A 791 -80.06 3.91 97.35
C ALA A 791 -79.64 3.36 95.96
N GLU A 792 -78.48 2.70 95.88
CA GLU A 792 -77.90 2.20 94.63
C GLU A 792 -78.66 1.01 94.02
N ILE A 793 -79.31 0.20 94.84
CA ILE A 793 -79.78 -1.14 94.46
C ILE A 793 -81.09 -1.14 93.62
N ASN A 794 -81.97 -0.14 93.77
CA ASN A 794 -83.33 -0.17 93.18
C ASN A 794 -83.44 0.26 91.70
N LYS A 795 -82.44 0.93 91.12
CA LYS A 795 -82.52 1.49 89.74
C LYS A 795 -82.25 0.48 88.63
N GLU A 796 -81.57 -0.62 88.93
CA GLU A 796 -81.08 -1.59 87.93
C GLU A 796 -82.14 -2.61 87.48
N LEU A 797 -83.20 -2.84 88.27
CA LEU A 797 -84.16 -3.92 88.01
C LEU A 797 -85.19 -3.63 86.88
N ASP A 798 -85.53 -2.37 86.59
CA ASP A 798 -86.60 -2.02 85.61
C ASP A 798 -86.13 -2.02 84.13
N TYR A 799 -84.83 -1.86 83.89
CA TYR A 799 -84.22 -1.82 82.54
C TYR A 799 -84.18 -3.20 81.86
N ILE A 800 -84.15 -4.28 82.64
CA ILE A 800 -83.93 -5.65 82.17
C ILE A 800 -85.16 -6.23 81.43
N GLY A 801 -86.38 -5.85 81.79
CA GLY A 801 -87.62 -6.46 81.27
C GLY A 801 -87.98 -6.16 79.81
N LYS A 802 -87.55 -5.02 79.24
CA LYS A 802 -87.98 -4.55 77.91
C LYS A 802 -87.17 -5.09 76.72
N SER A 803 -85.99 -5.67 76.96
CA SER A 803 -84.98 -5.95 75.92
C SER A 803 -84.90 -7.41 75.46
N ARG A 804 -85.83 -8.27 75.91
CA ARG A 804 -85.77 -9.74 75.78
C ARG A 804 -86.01 -10.35 74.37
N PRO A 805 -86.93 -9.85 73.51
CA PRO A 805 -87.22 -10.48 72.20
C PRO A 805 -86.11 -10.34 71.15
N GLN A 806 -85.24 -9.34 71.26
CA GLN A 806 -84.20 -9.07 70.26
C GLN A 806 -83.02 -10.05 70.34
N VAL A 807 -82.80 -10.63 71.52
CA VAL A 807 -81.75 -11.64 71.77
C VAL A 807 -82.03 -12.94 70.98
N LEU A 808 -83.30 -13.32 70.80
CA LEU A 808 -83.70 -14.56 70.11
C LEU A 808 -83.48 -14.50 68.57
N TYR A 809 -83.59 -13.33 67.93
CA TYR A 809 -83.34 -13.20 66.50
C TYR A 809 -81.83 -13.24 66.16
N TYR A 810 -81.00 -12.72 67.05
CA TYR A 810 -79.55 -12.74 66.92
C TYR A 810 -78.97 -14.16 67.00
N GLU A 811 -79.51 -15.01 67.88
CA GLU A 811 -79.06 -16.40 68.02
C GLU A 811 -79.29 -17.23 66.75
N ARG A 812 -80.38 -16.99 66.00
CA ARG A 812 -80.68 -17.68 64.73
C ARG A 812 -79.76 -17.26 63.57
N ASP A 813 -79.56 -15.96 63.39
CA ASP A 813 -78.74 -15.44 62.28
C ASP A 813 -77.24 -15.73 62.49
N LYS A 814 -76.81 -15.95 63.74
CA LYS A 814 -75.45 -16.39 64.10
C LYS A 814 -75.13 -17.79 63.56
N GLU A 815 -76.05 -18.73 63.71
CA GLU A 815 -75.89 -20.13 63.30
C GLU A 815 -75.89 -20.30 61.76
N GLU A 816 -76.73 -19.55 61.04
CA GLU A 816 -76.88 -19.74 59.58
C GLU A 816 -75.86 -18.98 58.73
N LEU A 817 -75.40 -17.80 59.18
CA LEU A 817 -74.61 -16.86 58.37
C LEU A 817 -73.23 -16.54 58.96
N PHE A 818 -73.15 -16.17 60.24
CA PHE A 818 -71.90 -15.67 60.82
C PHE A 818 -70.87 -16.77 61.07
N ASP A 819 -71.30 -17.96 61.51
CA ASP A 819 -70.39 -19.07 61.77
C ASP A 819 -69.80 -19.69 60.48
N LYS A 820 -70.43 -19.49 59.32
CA LYS A 820 -69.95 -19.99 58.01
C LYS A 820 -69.04 -19.01 57.24
N GLU A 821 -68.90 -17.77 57.72
CA GLU A 821 -68.10 -16.71 57.07
C GLU A 821 -66.62 -17.09 56.83
N PRO A 822 -65.91 -17.75 57.78
CA PRO A 822 -64.51 -18.13 57.57
C PRO A 822 -64.33 -19.11 56.40
N ALA A 823 -65.24 -20.07 56.25
CA ALA A 823 -65.23 -21.03 55.15
C ALA A 823 -65.45 -20.35 53.78
N THR A 824 -66.37 -19.38 53.71
CA THR A 824 -66.63 -18.60 52.49
C THR A 824 -65.42 -17.74 52.09
N ARG A 825 -64.72 -17.13 53.05
CA ARG A 825 -63.50 -16.35 52.77
C ARG A 825 -62.33 -17.23 52.31
N SER A 826 -62.20 -18.45 52.84
CA SER A 826 -61.18 -19.41 52.38
C SER A 826 -61.41 -19.83 50.93
N ARG A 827 -62.67 -20.09 50.56
CA ARG A 827 -63.05 -20.47 49.19
C ARG A 827 -62.76 -19.35 48.17
N LYS A 828 -62.92 -18.08 48.57
CA LYS A 828 -62.52 -16.93 47.74
C LYS A 828 -61.01 -16.93 47.47
N LYS A 829 -60.20 -17.07 48.53
CA LYS A 829 -58.72 -17.08 48.40
C LYS A 829 -58.22 -18.21 47.49
N GLU A 830 -58.87 -19.37 47.52
CA GLU A 830 -58.53 -20.49 46.64
C GLU A 830 -58.83 -20.20 45.16
N GLN A 831 -59.94 -19.54 44.86
CA GLN A 831 -60.28 -19.14 43.48
C GLN A 831 -59.43 -17.98 42.96
N ASP A 832 -59.11 -17.00 43.81
CA ASP A 832 -58.16 -15.92 43.48
C ASP A 832 -56.76 -16.51 43.19
N ALA A 833 -56.29 -17.48 43.98
CA ALA A 833 -55.00 -18.14 43.76
C ALA A 833 -54.98 -18.96 42.44
N LYS A 834 -56.10 -19.61 42.10
CA LYS A 834 -56.25 -20.32 40.82
C LYS A 834 -56.24 -19.37 39.62
N LEU A 835 -56.78 -18.16 39.76
CA LEU A 835 -56.74 -17.13 38.72
C LEU A 835 -55.31 -16.63 38.51
N VAL A 836 -54.57 -16.34 39.60
CA VAL A 836 -53.16 -15.93 39.52
C VAL A 836 -52.29 -17.04 38.90
N ALA A 837 -52.48 -18.29 39.30
CA ALA A 837 -51.75 -19.41 38.72
C ALA A 837 -52.08 -19.66 37.24
N LEU A 838 -53.29 -19.29 36.80
CA LEU A 838 -53.69 -19.35 35.39
C LEU A 838 -52.98 -18.24 34.58
N ASP A 839 -52.91 -17.03 35.12
CA ASP A 839 -52.20 -15.88 34.53
C ASP A 839 -50.67 -16.08 34.50
N GLU A 840 -50.11 -16.88 35.40
CA GLU A 840 -48.68 -17.25 35.38
C GLU A 840 -48.36 -18.40 34.41
N ARG A 841 -49.35 -19.24 34.09
CA ARG A 841 -49.16 -20.46 33.28
C ARG A 841 -49.26 -20.20 31.77
N PHE A 842 -50.07 -19.22 31.37
CA PHE A 842 -50.31 -18.82 29.97
C PHE A 842 -49.55 -17.54 29.66
#